data_AF-A0A9P9HZM3-F1
#
_entry.id   AF-A0A9P9HZM3-F1
#
_cell.length_a   1.000
_cell.length_b   1.000
_cell.length_c   1.000
_cell.angle_alpha   90.00
_cell.angle_beta   90.00
_cell.angle_gamma   90.00
#
_symmetry.space_group_name_H-M   'P 1'
#
loop_
_entity.id
_entity.type
_entity.pdbx_description
1 polymer ?
#
loop_
_entity_poly.entity_id
_entity_poly.type
_entity_poly.pdbx_seq_one_letter_code
_entity_poly.pdbx_strand_id
1 'polypeptide(L)'
;MQFKTLFTASLLSALAVAAPEGTKTGPAKSGNSPAPKTFGLVALRSASPIHFTHFSASENGFLLGLPKDKQNATCTGKSDGSAVFRLSEGELFLYNTGKKQQRAYTDRSGMGQGVLQYATVTDNELPEAFETKGWKIDKAGNLNFADASGFTACPNGPDGSWNVWVATGNPRPGYSEKECLGFNARVAEIEHAVSCPNCGAMKFAVSLGTLLINLSLWTFIVAAEDRSPERVCYDACFACLKPVHFDDVLRNQTGFTKTCYSPKAILSLYLCLDVYCAPGAREVGLGPYNETCREKAHVVLPPFDVISNYTVEDVERVRRFEQNETDEGVLFREVVVPSEHWFGIWWDTLDSVAYTYTYHDVYGRAMITFWVVVVAIGILNHAILYIANLQMVRNYSSQSGGRLWNFYNWALNRITVPATFGNRCAQKVGWGTVPPQIQSWTLFAFLLLNIALSILGYRIVPVNMYFPSTTKQLLRYVSDRTGIISWANFPVIWLFGMRNNLLMWLTGWDFGTYNNFHRWVARIATLQAIVHSIGYTWLIVLEGGWEYYLFWWNYMFWWVGEVATIVMSLLVGASFYWIRRQQYELFLVVHIIMSIILLITMLAHVSIFQGEYDVFFWVPCFIWVGDRVIRALRIAAFNPKLWDTWATSIYHPSSNIVRLVVPWSNSLYKPAPGTFYYIHVLNGPRCWESHPFTVAMVTDEGQRALKLLGEQVPLLDGTVAEQSSDPVDSQDILSDSSTMTFLIRPYDGFTSRLRDTASAVWPKNVPQRVLIDGPYGHTRPLQLFDNVTFIVGGSGIVVPLSYLHLLTGPTAPRSVKIHWAVREPAFALDVLQTDIADALGSANLSVEIHLTTHTPQDELSEWPSQVTLRRGRIDASDVVRRRSEEVMGESVAVVACGPAQMADDARKTVADLLRNGVMRIEYFEESFQW
;
A
#
# COMPACT_ATOMS: atom_id res chain seq x y z
N MET A 1 -20.87 12.08 44.21
CA MET A 1 -22.21 11.80 43.62
C MET A 1 -21.99 11.64 42.12
N GLN A 2 -21.82 10.41 41.62
CA GLN A 2 -22.88 9.53 41.12
C GLN A 2 -23.75 10.18 40.04
N PHE A 3 -23.80 9.56 38.86
CA PHE A 3 -25.00 9.20 38.06
C PHE A 3 -24.49 8.63 36.73
N LYS A 4 -24.26 7.31 36.59
CA LYS A 4 -25.22 6.22 36.27
C LYS A 4 -26.17 6.52 35.10
N THR A 5 -25.87 5.84 33.98
CA THR A 5 -26.76 4.97 33.17
C THR A 5 -28.28 5.17 33.27
N LEU A 6 -28.97 5.19 32.12
CA LEU A 6 -29.89 4.11 31.73
C LEU A 6 -30.55 4.27 30.34
N PHE A 7 -30.63 3.11 29.69
CA PHE A 7 -31.51 2.66 28.63
C PHE A 7 -33.01 2.75 28.96
N THR A 8 -33.87 2.65 27.95
CA THR A 8 -35.18 1.93 27.90
C THR A 8 -35.73 2.02 26.46
N ALA A 9 -36.62 1.20 25.91
CA ALA A 9 -37.01 -0.21 25.98
C ALA A 9 -38.36 -0.34 25.25
N SER A 10 -38.65 -1.47 24.61
CA SER A 10 -40.01 -2.04 24.35
C SER A 10 -39.79 -3.50 23.88
N LEU A 11 -39.99 -4.56 24.69
CA LEU A 11 -41.22 -5.26 25.18
C LEU A 11 -42.21 -5.62 24.03
N LEU A 12 -42.80 -6.81 23.88
CA LEU A 12 -43.08 -8.03 24.68
C LEU A 12 -43.50 -9.15 23.69
N SER A 13 -43.30 -10.46 23.89
CA SER A 13 -44.15 -11.34 24.70
C SER A 13 -43.78 -12.83 24.44
N ALA A 14 -44.10 -13.69 25.42
CA ALA A 14 -43.69 -15.09 25.56
C ALA A 14 -44.77 -16.13 25.15
N LEU A 15 -44.39 -17.43 25.24
CA LEU A 15 -45.15 -18.71 25.27
C LEU A 15 -44.72 -19.66 24.11
N ALA A 16 -44.54 -20.98 24.22
CA ALA A 16 -44.53 -21.96 25.32
C ALA A 16 -43.97 -23.31 24.76
N VAL A 17 -43.29 -24.09 25.62
CA VAL A 17 -43.24 -25.57 25.77
C VAL A 17 -43.28 -26.49 24.53
N ALA A 18 -42.24 -27.32 24.34
CA ALA A 18 -42.29 -28.80 24.42
C ALA A 18 -40.96 -29.46 23.97
N ALA A 19 -40.52 -30.47 24.72
CA ALA A 19 -39.54 -31.50 24.32
C ALA A 19 -40.25 -32.86 24.38
N PRO A 20 -39.60 -34.00 24.06
CA PRO A 20 -38.89 -34.41 22.84
C PRO A 20 -39.54 -35.69 22.24
N GLU A 21 -39.21 -36.11 21.02
CA GLU A 21 -39.48 -37.50 20.61
C GLU A 21 -38.43 -38.02 19.61
N GLY A 22 -37.78 -39.12 19.98
CA GLY A 22 -36.89 -39.88 19.12
C GLY A 22 -37.65 -40.90 18.29
N THR A 23 -37.15 -41.22 17.10
CA THR A 23 -37.52 -42.43 16.35
C THR A 23 -36.39 -42.75 15.37
N LYS A 24 -35.58 -43.76 15.69
CA LYS A 24 -35.64 -45.15 15.18
C LYS A 24 -35.27 -45.29 13.70
N THR A 25 -34.14 -45.97 13.52
CA THR A 25 -33.61 -46.57 12.30
C THR A 25 -34.59 -47.57 11.67
N GLY A 26 -34.70 -47.54 10.34
CA GLY A 26 -35.35 -48.57 9.53
C GLY A 26 -34.45 -48.97 8.34
N PRO A 27 -34.43 -50.24 7.92
CA PRO A 27 -33.39 -50.80 7.06
C PRO A 27 -33.61 -50.54 5.56
N ALA A 28 -32.50 -50.59 4.82
CA ALA A 28 -32.35 -50.33 3.39
C ALA A 28 -33.26 -51.19 2.48
N LYS A 29 -33.77 -50.57 1.41
CA LYS A 29 -34.31 -51.28 0.23
C LYS A 29 -33.43 -51.01 -0.99
N SER A 30 -32.99 -52.09 -1.63
CA SER A 30 -32.39 -52.08 -2.96
C SER A 30 -33.49 -52.14 -4.02
N GLY A 31 -33.45 -51.23 -4.98
CA GLY A 31 -34.32 -51.20 -6.15
C GLY A 31 -33.72 -50.34 -7.25
N ASN A 32 -33.69 -50.87 -8.48
CA ASN A 32 -33.25 -50.16 -9.69
C ASN A 32 -34.09 -48.89 -9.90
N SER A 33 -33.54 -47.72 -9.56
CA SER A 33 -34.12 -46.42 -9.90
C SER A 33 -33.28 -45.75 -11.01
N PRO A 34 -33.91 -45.12 -12.03
CA PRO A 34 -33.20 -44.16 -12.87
C PRO A 34 -32.65 -43.05 -11.98
N ALA A 35 -31.42 -42.58 -12.27
CA ALA A 35 -30.72 -41.62 -11.41
C ALA A 35 -31.64 -40.43 -11.05
N PRO A 36 -31.79 -40.09 -9.75
CA PRO A 36 -32.62 -38.97 -9.32
C PRO A 36 -32.18 -37.66 -9.97
N LYS A 37 -33.14 -36.76 -10.27
CA LYS A 37 -32.88 -35.46 -10.94
C LYS A 37 -31.86 -34.59 -10.20
N THR A 38 -31.78 -34.74 -8.89
CA THR A 38 -30.81 -34.11 -7.99
C THR A 38 -30.45 -35.11 -6.89
N PHE A 39 -29.19 -35.14 -6.47
CA PHE A 39 -28.71 -36.11 -5.48
C PHE A 39 -27.56 -35.60 -4.63
N GLY A 40 -27.34 -36.24 -3.49
CA GLY A 40 -26.16 -36.06 -2.66
C GLY A 40 -25.11 -37.13 -2.96
N LEU A 41 -23.88 -36.90 -2.51
CA LEU A 41 -22.82 -37.89 -2.57
C LEU A 41 -22.33 -38.20 -1.16
N VAL A 42 -22.10 -39.49 -0.90
CA VAL A 42 -21.62 -40.03 0.37
C VAL A 42 -20.41 -40.91 0.12
N ALA A 43 -19.35 -40.74 0.91
CA ALA A 43 -18.15 -41.55 0.79
C ALA A 43 -18.32 -42.94 1.46
N LEU A 44 -18.05 -44.01 0.70
CA LEU A 44 -18.06 -45.39 1.17
C LEU A 44 -16.64 -45.95 1.23
N ARG A 45 -16.04 -45.91 2.44
CA ARG A 45 -14.86 -46.68 2.80
C ARG A 45 -14.95 -47.20 4.23
N SER A 46 -15.25 -48.48 4.41
CA SER A 46 -15.41 -49.09 5.73
C SER A 46 -14.19 -48.88 6.62
N ALA A 47 -14.42 -48.76 7.94
CA ALA A 47 -13.38 -48.58 8.96
C ALA A 47 -12.46 -47.36 8.72
N SER A 48 -13.01 -46.25 8.23
CA SER A 48 -12.25 -45.00 8.06
C SER A 48 -13.07 -43.76 8.48
N PRO A 49 -12.40 -42.65 8.84
CA PRO A 49 -13.08 -41.40 9.25
C PRO A 49 -13.97 -40.77 8.16
N ILE A 50 -13.75 -41.15 6.90
CA ILE A 50 -14.52 -40.69 5.75
C ILE A 50 -15.72 -41.59 5.44
N HIS A 51 -15.94 -42.68 6.19
CA HIS A 51 -17.10 -43.54 5.93
C HIS A 51 -18.41 -42.81 6.27
N PHE A 52 -19.36 -42.81 5.34
CA PHE A 52 -20.65 -42.13 5.43
C PHE A 52 -20.58 -40.60 5.55
N THR A 53 -19.44 -39.98 5.23
CA THR A 53 -19.36 -38.52 5.18
C THR A 53 -19.93 -37.99 3.86
N HIS A 54 -20.67 -36.89 3.94
CA HIS A 54 -21.25 -36.22 2.77
C HIS A 54 -20.21 -35.31 2.09
N PHE A 55 -20.35 -35.17 0.78
CA PHE A 55 -19.58 -34.19 0.02
C PHE A 55 -20.04 -32.78 0.37
N SER A 56 -19.10 -31.91 0.65
CA SER A 56 -19.28 -30.47 0.83
C SER A 56 -18.58 -29.73 -0.31
N ALA A 57 -19.08 -28.57 -0.68
CA ALA A 57 -18.47 -27.71 -1.70
C ALA A 57 -18.04 -26.39 -1.06
N SER A 58 -16.74 -26.08 -1.12
CA SER A 58 -16.14 -24.85 -0.60
C SER A 58 -14.87 -24.53 -1.36
N GLU A 59 -14.50 -23.24 -1.47
CA GLU A 59 -13.21 -22.78 -2.03
C GLU A 59 -12.82 -23.41 -3.38
N ASN A 60 -13.79 -23.52 -4.31
CA ASN A 60 -13.66 -24.16 -5.63
C ASN A 60 -13.38 -25.68 -5.62
N GLY A 61 -13.42 -26.37 -4.47
CA GLY A 61 -13.15 -27.79 -4.33
C GLY A 61 -14.24 -28.59 -3.63
N PHE A 62 -14.11 -29.92 -3.67
CA PHE A 62 -14.99 -30.83 -2.94
C PHE A 62 -14.28 -31.44 -1.75
N LEU A 63 -14.97 -31.42 -0.60
CA LEU A 63 -14.42 -31.79 0.70
C LEU A 63 -15.31 -32.84 1.38
N LEU A 64 -14.71 -33.70 2.20
CA LEU A 64 -15.42 -34.61 3.10
C LEU A 64 -15.18 -34.21 4.55
N GLY A 65 -16.24 -34.21 5.36
CA GLY A 65 -16.14 -33.92 6.80
C GLY A 65 -15.92 -32.45 7.14
N LEU A 66 -16.25 -31.52 6.25
CA LEU A 66 -16.21 -30.08 6.55
C LEU A 66 -17.32 -29.72 7.56
N PRO A 67 -17.03 -28.97 8.63
CA PRO A 67 -18.05 -28.49 9.56
C PRO A 67 -19.13 -27.64 8.88
N LYS A 68 -20.40 -27.78 9.30
CA LYS A 68 -21.56 -27.15 8.63
C LYS A 68 -21.47 -25.62 8.59
N ASP A 69 -20.86 -24.99 9.59
CA ASP A 69 -20.67 -23.54 9.71
C ASP A 69 -19.50 -22.99 8.87
N LYS A 70 -18.64 -23.87 8.33
CA LYS A 70 -17.41 -23.51 7.61
C LYS A 70 -17.51 -23.65 6.09
N GLN A 71 -18.68 -24.02 5.56
CA GLN A 71 -18.89 -24.21 4.11
C GLN A 71 -18.78 -22.91 3.30
N ASN A 72 -18.91 -21.74 3.95
CA ASN A 72 -18.80 -20.41 3.32
C ASN A 72 -19.67 -20.25 2.04
N ALA A 73 -20.82 -20.96 2.01
CA ALA A 73 -21.75 -21.00 0.89
C ALA A 73 -23.04 -20.26 1.23
N THR A 74 -23.54 -19.44 0.30
CA THR A 74 -24.85 -18.79 0.45
C THR A 74 -25.92 -19.66 -0.19
N CYS A 75 -26.81 -20.24 0.63
CA CYS A 75 -27.84 -21.17 0.19
C CYS A 75 -29.26 -20.60 0.39
N THR A 76 -30.15 -20.92 -0.54
CA THR A 76 -31.59 -20.62 -0.48
C THR A 76 -32.31 -21.74 0.26
N GLY A 77 -32.26 -21.71 1.60
CA GLY A 77 -32.85 -22.71 2.49
C GLY A 77 -31.92 -23.09 3.66
N LYS A 78 -32.40 -23.94 4.58
CA LYS A 78 -31.54 -24.53 5.63
C LYS A 78 -30.63 -25.59 4.97
N SER A 79 -29.35 -25.28 4.84
CA SER A 79 -28.33 -26.24 4.37
C SER A 79 -27.85 -27.10 5.52
N ASP A 80 -27.71 -28.40 5.27
CA ASP A 80 -27.10 -29.34 6.21
C ASP A 80 -25.58 -29.49 6.04
N GLY A 81 -24.94 -28.57 5.30
CA GLY A 81 -23.51 -28.61 5.00
C GLY A 81 -23.14 -29.48 3.79
N SER A 82 -24.09 -30.27 3.26
CA SER A 82 -23.88 -31.16 2.13
C SER A 82 -24.14 -30.48 0.78
N ALA A 83 -23.27 -30.72 -0.20
CA ALA A 83 -23.47 -30.32 -1.58
C ALA A 83 -24.51 -31.21 -2.28
N VAL A 84 -25.37 -30.57 -3.09
CA VAL A 84 -26.37 -31.21 -3.92
C VAL A 84 -25.92 -31.14 -5.37
N PHE A 85 -25.99 -32.25 -6.08
CA PHE A 85 -25.50 -32.42 -7.44
C PHE A 85 -26.63 -32.70 -8.42
N ARG A 86 -26.38 -32.36 -9.69
CA ARG A 86 -27.20 -32.73 -10.84
C ARG A 86 -26.30 -33.24 -11.96
N LEU A 87 -26.66 -34.36 -12.57
CA LEU A 87 -25.98 -34.91 -13.72
C LEU A 87 -26.77 -34.59 -15.00
N SER A 88 -26.11 -34.05 -16.02
CA SER A 88 -26.71 -33.75 -17.33
C SER A 88 -25.70 -33.97 -18.44
N GLU A 89 -26.05 -34.77 -19.45
CA GLU A 89 -25.21 -35.03 -20.64
C GLU A 89 -23.77 -35.48 -20.34
N GLY A 90 -23.56 -36.23 -19.25
CA GLY A 90 -22.24 -36.71 -18.83
C GLY A 90 -21.38 -35.66 -18.10
N GLU A 91 -21.95 -34.50 -17.77
CA GLU A 91 -21.35 -33.45 -16.95
C GLU A 91 -22.02 -33.37 -15.57
N LEU A 92 -21.24 -33.04 -14.55
CA LEU A 92 -21.69 -32.92 -13.16
C LEU A 92 -21.78 -31.44 -12.77
N PHE A 93 -22.93 -31.02 -12.27
CA PHE A 93 -23.21 -29.66 -11.83
C PHE A 93 -23.57 -29.61 -10.35
N LEU A 94 -23.20 -28.53 -9.67
CA LEU A 94 -23.78 -28.19 -8.38
C LEU A 94 -25.19 -27.63 -8.59
N TYR A 95 -26.14 -28.11 -7.80
CA TYR A 95 -27.53 -27.74 -7.94
C TYR A 95 -27.76 -26.26 -7.58
N ASN A 96 -28.19 -25.48 -8.57
CA ASN A 96 -28.54 -24.08 -8.42
C ASN A 96 -29.80 -23.74 -9.21
N THR A 97 -30.69 -22.96 -8.60
CA THR A 97 -31.92 -22.40 -9.20
C THR A 97 -31.70 -21.04 -9.90
N GLY A 98 -30.52 -20.42 -9.71
CA GLY A 98 -30.14 -19.17 -10.36
C GLY A 98 -29.60 -19.32 -11.79
N LYS A 99 -29.35 -18.18 -12.46
CA LYS A 99 -28.85 -18.13 -13.86
C LYS A 99 -27.40 -18.59 -14.04
N LYS A 100 -26.59 -18.64 -12.98
CA LYS A 100 -25.18 -19.03 -13.03
C LYS A 100 -25.03 -20.49 -12.59
N GLN A 101 -24.61 -21.36 -13.49
CA GLN A 101 -24.40 -22.78 -13.19
C GLN A 101 -22.94 -23.01 -12.78
N GLN A 102 -22.72 -23.83 -11.76
CA GLN A 102 -21.38 -24.24 -11.32
C GLN A 102 -21.15 -25.67 -11.80
N ARG A 103 -20.10 -25.86 -12.62
CA ARG A 103 -19.76 -27.13 -13.26
C ARG A 103 -18.52 -27.72 -12.61
N ALA A 104 -18.57 -29.02 -12.28
CA ALA A 104 -17.42 -29.75 -11.79
C ALA A 104 -16.48 -30.14 -12.94
N TYR A 105 -15.18 -30.07 -12.70
CA TYR A 105 -14.13 -30.48 -13.62
C TYR A 105 -13.06 -31.27 -12.88
N THR A 106 -12.31 -32.07 -13.63
CA THR A 106 -11.10 -32.72 -13.14
C THR A 106 -9.93 -32.53 -14.09
N ASP A 107 -8.72 -32.38 -13.55
CA ASP A 107 -7.48 -32.41 -14.32
C ASP A 107 -6.70 -33.67 -13.96
N ARG A 108 -6.71 -34.66 -14.85
CA ARG A 108 -5.99 -35.93 -14.67
C ARG A 108 -4.56 -35.91 -15.26
N SER A 109 -4.05 -34.74 -15.67
CA SER A 109 -2.67 -34.61 -16.14
C SER A 109 -1.66 -34.87 -15.01
N GLY A 110 -0.38 -35.03 -15.35
CA GLY A 110 0.68 -35.19 -14.35
C GLY A 110 0.79 -34.00 -13.37
N MET A 111 0.40 -32.79 -13.79
CA MET A 111 0.35 -31.61 -12.92
C MET A 111 -0.95 -31.55 -12.12
N GLY A 112 -2.08 -31.89 -12.73
CA GLY A 112 -3.39 -31.86 -12.09
C GLY A 112 -3.69 -33.03 -11.16
N GLN A 113 -2.99 -34.16 -11.31
CA GLN A 113 -3.03 -35.36 -10.45
C GLN A 113 -4.42 -35.95 -10.13
N GLY A 114 -5.47 -35.56 -10.86
CA GLY A 114 -6.86 -35.96 -10.63
C GLY A 114 -7.65 -34.99 -9.74
N VAL A 115 -7.25 -33.72 -9.66
CA VAL A 115 -7.94 -32.73 -8.81
C VAL A 115 -9.43 -32.68 -9.17
N LEU A 116 -10.32 -32.63 -8.18
CA LEU A 116 -11.76 -32.50 -8.40
C LEU A 116 -12.26 -31.17 -7.85
N GLN A 117 -12.62 -30.27 -8.76
CA GLN A 117 -12.98 -28.89 -8.46
C GLN A 117 -14.24 -28.47 -9.22
N TYR A 118 -14.74 -27.27 -8.97
CA TYR A 118 -15.85 -26.69 -9.72
C TYR A 118 -15.61 -25.22 -10.05
N ALA A 119 -16.19 -24.76 -11.16
CA ALA A 119 -16.10 -23.37 -11.61
C ALA A 119 -17.48 -22.83 -12.00
N THR A 120 -17.67 -21.52 -11.84
CA THR A 120 -18.89 -20.84 -12.29
C THR A 120 -18.79 -20.57 -13.79
N VAL A 121 -19.69 -21.16 -14.57
CA VAL A 121 -19.66 -21.04 -16.03
C VAL A 121 -20.42 -19.77 -16.44
N THR A 122 -19.68 -18.75 -16.87
CA THR A 122 -20.20 -17.58 -17.61
C THR A 122 -19.39 -17.47 -18.89
N ASP A 123 -19.86 -18.13 -19.95
CA ASP A 123 -19.42 -18.07 -21.36
C ASP A 123 -17.93 -18.16 -21.73
N ASN A 124 -17.02 -18.46 -20.78
CA ASN A 124 -15.61 -18.73 -21.07
C ASN A 124 -15.30 -20.23 -20.95
N GLU A 125 -14.69 -20.79 -21.99
CA GLU A 125 -14.17 -22.16 -22.03
C GLU A 125 -13.14 -22.37 -20.90
N LEU A 126 -13.33 -23.43 -20.11
CA LEU A 126 -12.34 -23.89 -19.14
C LEU A 126 -11.07 -24.33 -19.89
N PRO A 127 -9.86 -24.18 -19.32
CA PRO A 127 -8.62 -24.63 -19.95
C PRO A 127 -8.72 -26.07 -20.50
N GLU A 128 -8.10 -26.37 -21.65
CA GLU A 128 -8.22 -27.68 -22.32
C GLU A 128 -7.84 -28.89 -21.43
N ALA A 129 -6.97 -28.68 -20.43
CA ALA A 129 -6.58 -29.71 -19.48
C ALA A 129 -7.71 -30.12 -18.50
N PHE A 130 -8.80 -29.35 -18.42
CA PHE A 130 -9.91 -29.60 -17.49
C PHE A 130 -10.98 -30.46 -18.17
N GLU A 131 -11.02 -31.73 -17.79
CA GLU A 131 -12.03 -32.66 -18.24
C GLU A 131 -13.34 -32.44 -17.46
N THR A 132 -14.40 -32.05 -18.18
CA THR A 132 -15.73 -31.77 -17.61
C THR A 132 -16.76 -32.87 -17.92
N LYS A 133 -16.50 -33.65 -18.98
CA LYS A 133 -17.35 -34.75 -19.45
C LYS A 133 -16.79 -36.10 -19.06
N GLY A 134 -17.66 -37.06 -18.75
CA GLY A 134 -17.29 -38.43 -18.38
C GLY A 134 -17.94 -38.94 -17.11
N TRP A 135 -18.77 -38.13 -16.45
CA TRP A 135 -19.49 -38.48 -15.25
C TRP A 135 -20.65 -39.45 -15.54
N LYS A 136 -20.67 -40.59 -14.84
CA LYS A 136 -21.72 -41.61 -14.95
C LYS A 136 -22.02 -42.23 -13.59
N ILE A 137 -23.28 -42.58 -13.35
CA ILE A 137 -23.68 -43.37 -12.19
C ILE A 137 -23.77 -44.82 -12.65
N ASP A 138 -23.05 -45.73 -11.99
CA ASP A 138 -23.04 -47.14 -12.34
C ASP A 138 -24.30 -47.88 -11.85
N LYS A 139 -24.46 -49.15 -12.27
CA LYS A 139 -25.58 -50.00 -11.83
C LYS A 139 -25.57 -50.27 -10.32
N ALA A 140 -24.40 -50.14 -9.68
CA ALA A 140 -24.34 -50.28 -8.24
C ALA A 140 -24.95 -49.06 -7.57
N GLY A 141 -24.92 -47.87 -8.18
CA GLY A 141 -25.39 -46.60 -7.61
C GLY A 141 -24.24 -45.67 -7.18
N ASN A 142 -23.03 -45.89 -7.68
CA ASN A 142 -21.86 -45.07 -7.40
C ASN A 142 -21.59 -44.11 -8.56
N LEU A 143 -21.20 -42.88 -8.24
CA LEU A 143 -20.70 -41.92 -9.23
C LEU A 143 -19.29 -42.33 -9.64
N ASN A 144 -19.00 -42.30 -10.94
CA ASN A 144 -17.69 -42.57 -11.51
C ASN A 144 -17.36 -41.55 -12.60
N PHE A 145 -16.06 -41.31 -12.81
CA PHE A 145 -15.57 -40.46 -13.89
C PHE A 145 -14.77 -41.29 -14.89
N ALA A 146 -15.22 -41.32 -16.15
CA ALA A 146 -14.58 -42.04 -17.26
C ALA A 146 -14.22 -43.50 -16.90
N ASP A 147 -12.92 -43.80 -16.89
CA ASP A 147 -12.28 -45.09 -16.59
C ASP A 147 -11.57 -45.12 -15.22
N ALA A 148 -11.72 -44.08 -14.40
CA ALA A 148 -11.12 -44.02 -13.07
C ALA A 148 -11.68 -45.10 -12.13
N SER A 149 -10.82 -45.65 -11.27
CA SER A 149 -11.14 -46.75 -10.34
C SER A 149 -11.84 -46.33 -9.04
N GLY A 150 -12.20 -45.04 -8.91
CA GLY A 150 -12.86 -44.46 -7.75
C GLY A 150 -12.38 -43.04 -7.44
N PHE A 151 -12.50 -42.62 -6.18
CA PHE A 151 -12.00 -41.33 -5.69
C PHE A 151 -10.93 -41.54 -4.62
N THR A 152 -10.12 -40.53 -4.38
CA THR A 152 -9.11 -40.50 -3.31
C THR A 152 -9.37 -39.29 -2.43
N ALA A 153 -9.44 -39.50 -1.11
CA ALA A 153 -9.59 -38.45 -0.11
C ALA A 153 -8.25 -38.23 0.60
N CYS A 154 -7.74 -37.00 0.64
CA CYS A 154 -6.49 -36.64 1.32
C CYS A 154 -6.75 -35.73 2.53
N PRO A 155 -6.12 -35.97 3.71
CA PRO A 155 -6.41 -35.26 4.96
C PRO A 155 -5.69 -33.91 5.09
N ASN A 156 -5.57 -33.19 3.97
CA ASN A 156 -4.94 -31.87 3.86
C ASN A 156 -5.98 -30.78 3.54
N GLY A 157 -7.27 -31.05 3.78
CA GLY A 157 -8.33 -30.07 3.63
C GLY A 157 -8.35 -29.07 4.80
N PRO A 158 -8.95 -27.89 4.61
CA PRO A 158 -9.13 -26.91 5.68
C PRO A 158 -10.00 -27.48 6.79
N ASP A 159 -9.82 -26.98 8.02
CA ASP A 159 -10.64 -27.35 9.21
C ASP A 159 -10.72 -28.87 9.47
N GLY A 160 -9.65 -29.61 9.18
CA GLY A 160 -9.59 -31.06 9.38
C GLY A 160 -10.41 -31.89 8.37
N SER A 161 -10.90 -31.25 7.31
CA SER A 161 -11.61 -31.92 6.22
C SER A 161 -10.67 -32.65 5.26
N TRP A 162 -11.26 -33.46 4.37
CA TRP A 162 -10.51 -34.24 3.38
C TRP A 162 -10.77 -33.74 1.97
N ASN A 163 -9.73 -33.35 1.24
CA ASN A 163 -9.83 -32.99 -0.18
C ASN A 163 -10.14 -34.21 -1.03
N VAL A 164 -11.11 -34.08 -1.94
CA VAL A 164 -11.51 -35.16 -2.84
C VAL A 164 -10.83 -35.01 -4.21
N TRP A 165 -10.30 -36.14 -4.70
CA TRP A 165 -9.64 -36.28 -6.00
C TRP A 165 -10.25 -37.45 -6.76
N VAL A 166 -10.24 -37.40 -8.09
CA VAL A 166 -10.48 -38.56 -8.96
C VAL A 166 -9.23 -39.43 -8.92
N ALA A 167 -9.40 -40.74 -8.70
CA ALA A 167 -8.25 -41.65 -8.57
C ALA A 167 -7.52 -41.82 -9.92
N THR A 168 -6.26 -41.40 -9.97
CA THR A 168 -5.36 -41.49 -11.14
C THR A 168 -4.23 -42.51 -10.96
N GLY A 169 -4.27 -43.30 -9.88
CA GLY A 169 -3.19 -44.23 -9.51
C GLY A 169 -2.05 -43.61 -8.70
N ASN A 170 -2.05 -42.28 -8.49
CA ASN A 170 -1.17 -41.62 -7.54
C ASN A 170 -1.68 -41.84 -6.08
N PRO A 171 -0.89 -42.44 -5.17
CA PRO A 171 -1.32 -42.67 -3.79
C PRO A 171 -1.36 -41.40 -2.92
N ARG A 172 -0.74 -40.29 -3.37
CA ARG A 172 -0.67 -39.01 -2.64
C ARG A 172 -0.84 -37.81 -3.58
N PRO A 173 -2.02 -37.61 -4.17
CA PRO A 173 -2.28 -36.44 -5.01
C PRO A 173 -2.22 -35.14 -4.19
N GLY A 174 -1.77 -34.05 -4.81
CA GLY A 174 -1.58 -32.75 -4.16
C GLY A 174 -0.44 -32.71 -3.14
N TYR A 175 0.53 -33.63 -3.23
CA TYR A 175 1.67 -33.75 -2.32
C TYR A 175 1.29 -33.88 -0.83
N SER A 176 0.18 -34.58 -0.54
CA SER A 176 -0.25 -34.84 0.83
C SER A 176 0.84 -35.53 1.66
N GLU A 177 1.20 -34.96 2.80
CA GLU A 177 2.18 -35.52 3.75
C GLU A 177 1.67 -36.81 4.42
N LYS A 178 0.34 -36.94 4.54
CA LYS A 178 -0.35 -38.09 5.14
C LYS A 178 -0.96 -39.00 4.07
N GLU A 179 -1.15 -40.28 4.41
CA GLU A 179 -1.70 -41.29 3.51
C GLU A 179 -3.15 -40.94 3.09
N CYS A 180 -3.39 -40.93 1.77
CA CYS A 180 -4.72 -40.68 1.24
C CYS A 180 -5.54 -41.97 1.13
N LEU A 181 -6.85 -41.82 1.21
CA LEU A 181 -7.79 -42.92 1.29
C LEU A 181 -8.64 -42.99 -0.01
N GLY A 182 -8.40 -44.00 -0.85
CA GLY A 182 -9.34 -44.42 -1.91
C GLY A 182 -10.75 -44.80 -1.40
N PHE A 183 -11.81 -44.30 -2.02
CA PHE A 183 -13.20 -44.57 -1.62
C PHE A 183 -14.16 -44.56 -2.83
N ASN A 184 -15.34 -45.13 -2.64
CA ASN A 184 -16.43 -45.07 -3.63
C ASN A 184 -17.43 -43.97 -3.26
N ALA A 185 -17.80 -43.10 -4.20
CA ALA A 185 -18.81 -42.07 -3.97
C ALA A 185 -20.21 -42.60 -4.30
N ARG A 186 -21.02 -42.82 -3.27
CA ARG A 186 -22.39 -43.34 -3.38
C ARG A 186 -23.39 -42.23 -3.58
N VAL A 187 -24.32 -42.42 -4.51
CA VAL A 187 -25.46 -41.52 -4.69
C VAL A 187 -26.44 -41.71 -3.53
N ALA A 188 -26.73 -40.62 -2.84
CA ALA A 188 -27.76 -40.53 -1.80
C ALA A 188 -28.96 -39.74 -2.34
N GLU A 189 -30.16 -40.30 -2.19
CA GLU A 189 -31.40 -39.62 -2.57
C GLU A 189 -31.66 -38.42 -1.65
N ILE A 190 -32.03 -37.28 -2.22
CA ILE A 190 -32.36 -36.05 -1.48
C ILE A 190 -33.81 -35.70 -1.78
N GLU A 191 -34.67 -35.71 -0.74
CA GLU A 191 -36.09 -35.35 -0.86
C GLU A 191 -36.29 -33.84 -1.09
N HIS A 192 -35.46 -33.00 -0.47
CA HIS A 192 -35.52 -31.53 -0.56
C HIS A 192 -34.17 -30.94 -0.98
N ALA A 193 -34.01 -30.65 -2.28
CA ALA A 193 -32.78 -30.08 -2.81
C ALA A 193 -32.60 -28.60 -2.43
N VAL A 194 -31.52 -28.28 -1.73
CA VAL A 194 -31.14 -26.90 -1.36
C VAL A 194 -30.26 -26.30 -2.45
N SER A 195 -30.62 -25.11 -2.94
CA SER A 195 -29.89 -24.41 -4.00
C SER A 195 -28.88 -23.44 -3.41
N CYS A 196 -27.59 -23.61 -3.73
CA CYS A 196 -26.49 -22.77 -3.23
C CYS A 196 -25.80 -22.04 -4.40
N PRO A 197 -26.28 -20.84 -4.79
CA PRO A 197 -25.77 -20.13 -5.96
C PRO A 197 -24.33 -19.62 -5.86
N ASN A 198 -23.80 -19.45 -4.65
CA ASN A 198 -22.43 -18.96 -4.41
C ASN A 198 -21.76 -19.84 -3.34
N CYS A 199 -21.12 -20.93 -3.77
CA CYS A 199 -20.16 -21.66 -2.93
C CYS A 199 -18.77 -21.06 -3.15
N GLY A 200 -18.38 -20.09 -2.31
CA GLY A 200 -17.02 -19.53 -2.18
C GLY A 200 -16.14 -19.46 -3.44
N ALA A 201 -16.49 -18.62 -4.41
CA ALA A 201 -15.55 -18.23 -5.47
C ALA A 201 -14.90 -16.89 -5.10
N MET A 202 -13.60 -16.92 -4.77
CA MET A 202 -12.78 -15.73 -4.57
C MET A 202 -12.78 -14.91 -5.86
N LYS A 203 -13.42 -13.74 -5.85
CA LYS A 203 -13.51 -12.85 -7.02
C LYS A 203 -12.14 -12.24 -7.31
N PHE A 204 -11.35 -12.87 -8.17
CA PHE A 204 -10.21 -12.24 -8.83
C PHE A 204 -10.70 -11.33 -9.97
N ALA A 205 -11.22 -10.16 -9.57
CA ALA A 205 -11.34 -9.01 -10.45
C ALA A 205 -11.36 -7.77 -9.56
N VAL A 206 -10.19 -7.30 -9.15
CA VAL A 206 -10.07 -6.14 -8.27
C VAL A 206 -9.33 -5.03 -9.01
N SER A 207 -10.09 -3.96 -9.27
CA SER A 207 -9.57 -2.65 -9.60
C SER A 207 -8.67 -2.16 -8.45
N LEU A 208 -7.56 -1.51 -8.78
CA LEU A 208 -6.54 -1.02 -7.85
C LEU A 208 -7.10 -0.20 -6.66
N GLY A 209 -8.26 0.46 -6.85
CA GLY A 209 -8.95 1.21 -5.78
C GLY A 209 -9.61 0.34 -4.71
N THR A 210 -10.07 -0.86 -5.07
CA THR A 210 -10.59 -1.82 -4.09
C THR A 210 -9.47 -2.57 -3.38
N LEU A 211 -8.24 -2.60 -3.91
CA LEU A 211 -7.07 -3.16 -3.24
C LEU A 211 -6.72 -2.37 -1.97
N LEU A 212 -6.76 -1.04 -2.00
CA LEU A 212 -6.41 -0.19 -0.85
C LEU A 212 -7.47 -0.21 0.26
N ILE A 213 -8.75 -0.31 -0.10
CA ILE A 213 -9.87 -0.42 0.86
C ILE A 213 -9.95 -1.85 1.42
N ASN A 214 -9.68 -2.87 0.59
CA ASN A 214 -9.59 -4.25 1.09
C ASN A 214 -8.31 -4.46 1.91
N LEU A 215 -7.19 -3.79 1.63
CA LEU A 215 -6.01 -3.88 2.50
C LEU A 215 -6.28 -3.36 3.93
N SER A 216 -7.08 -2.30 4.08
CA SER A 216 -7.46 -1.82 5.41
C SER A 216 -8.53 -2.67 6.09
N LEU A 217 -9.26 -3.51 5.35
CA LEU A 217 -10.21 -4.50 5.88
C LEU A 217 -9.54 -5.87 6.15
N TRP A 218 -8.52 -6.24 5.38
CA TRP A 218 -7.72 -7.45 5.57
C TRP A 218 -6.77 -7.34 6.77
N THR A 219 -6.38 -6.13 7.18
CA THR A 219 -5.69 -5.91 8.46
C THR A 219 -6.56 -6.18 9.69
N PHE A 220 -7.87 -6.47 9.52
CA PHE A 220 -8.76 -6.88 10.61
C PHE A 220 -8.97 -8.39 10.73
N ILE A 221 -8.43 -9.21 9.81
CA ILE A 221 -8.64 -10.67 9.82
C ILE A 221 -7.30 -11.40 9.69
N VAL A 222 -6.36 -11.06 10.57
CA VAL A 222 -5.47 -12.11 11.09
C VAL A 222 -6.21 -12.68 12.30
N ALA A 223 -6.27 -14.00 12.43
CA ALA A 223 -6.82 -14.67 13.60
C ALA A 223 -6.02 -14.21 14.83
N ALA A 224 -6.47 -13.14 15.48
CA ALA A 224 -5.84 -12.63 16.67
C ALA A 224 -5.96 -13.73 17.73
N GLU A 225 -4.84 -14.11 18.32
CA GLU A 225 -4.80 -14.96 19.50
C GLU A 225 -5.82 -14.42 20.52
N ASP A 226 -6.68 -15.30 21.04
CA ASP A 226 -7.71 -14.92 22.00
C ASP A 226 -7.05 -14.38 23.27
N ARG A 227 -7.27 -13.09 23.54
CA ARG A 227 -6.72 -12.36 24.70
C ARG A 227 -7.85 -11.86 25.60
N SER A 228 -9.00 -12.53 25.57
CA SER A 228 -10.14 -12.24 26.43
C SER A 228 -9.80 -12.42 27.91
N PRO A 229 -10.45 -11.69 28.83
CA PRO A 229 -10.32 -11.93 30.27
C PRO A 229 -10.57 -13.39 30.66
N GLU A 230 -11.49 -14.06 29.96
CA GLU A 230 -11.80 -15.47 30.11
C GLU A 230 -10.60 -16.36 29.77
N ARG A 231 -9.91 -16.08 28.66
CA ARG A 231 -8.69 -16.80 28.28
C ARG A 231 -7.54 -16.55 29.25
N VAL A 232 -7.35 -15.30 29.67
CA VAL A 232 -6.33 -14.92 30.66
C VAL A 232 -6.56 -15.66 31.99
N CYS A 233 -7.82 -15.80 32.41
CA CYS A 233 -8.18 -16.54 33.63
C CYS A 233 -7.76 -18.00 33.55
N TYR A 234 -8.11 -18.64 32.43
CA TYR A 234 -7.76 -20.02 32.17
C TYR A 234 -6.23 -20.22 32.19
N ASP A 235 -5.51 -19.38 31.45
CA ASP A 235 -4.06 -19.45 31.35
C ASP A 235 -3.39 -19.18 32.72
N ALA A 236 -3.97 -18.33 33.57
CA ALA A 236 -3.48 -18.10 34.93
C ALA A 236 -3.63 -19.34 35.81
N CYS A 237 -4.81 -19.97 35.83
CA CYS A 237 -5.03 -21.24 36.54
C CYS A 237 -4.07 -22.35 36.04
N PHE A 238 -3.90 -22.45 34.72
CA PHE A 238 -2.99 -23.42 34.13
C PHE A 238 -1.52 -23.14 34.50
N ALA A 239 -1.10 -21.87 34.48
CA ALA A 239 0.25 -21.47 34.82
C ALA A 239 0.59 -21.68 36.29
N CYS A 240 -0.34 -21.39 37.22
CA CYS A 240 -0.20 -21.69 38.65
C CYS A 240 0.07 -23.18 38.91
N LEU A 241 -0.56 -24.07 38.14
CA LEU A 241 -0.49 -25.53 38.33
C LEU A 241 0.63 -26.19 37.53
N LYS A 242 1.18 -25.53 36.50
CA LYS A 242 2.26 -26.06 35.66
C LYS A 242 3.49 -26.55 36.45
N PRO A 243 4.00 -25.86 37.49
CA PRO A 243 5.13 -26.35 38.28
C PRO A 243 4.77 -27.42 39.32
N VAL A 244 3.48 -27.74 39.52
CA VAL A 244 3.04 -28.66 40.57
C VAL A 244 3.37 -30.11 40.22
N HIS A 245 3.94 -30.84 41.18
CA HIS A 245 4.27 -32.26 41.03
C HIS A 245 3.28 -33.13 41.81
N PHE A 246 2.36 -33.76 41.09
CA PHE A 246 1.48 -34.78 41.64
C PHE A 246 2.15 -36.16 41.66
N ASP A 247 1.85 -36.96 42.69
CA ASP A 247 2.33 -38.33 42.89
C ASP A 247 1.74 -39.37 41.93
N ASP A 248 0.65 -39.03 41.23
CA ASP A 248 -0.03 -39.88 40.26
C ASP A 248 0.55 -39.79 38.84
N VAL A 249 1.65 -39.05 38.67
CA VAL A 249 2.38 -38.95 37.40
C VAL A 249 3.63 -39.85 37.40
N LEU A 250 3.73 -40.74 36.41
CA LEU A 250 4.90 -41.59 36.18
C LEU A 250 6.15 -40.78 35.74
N ARG A 251 7.33 -41.11 36.30
CA ARG A 251 8.63 -40.44 36.03
C ARG A 251 9.08 -40.38 34.57
N ASN A 252 8.54 -41.23 33.69
CA ASN A 252 8.92 -41.29 32.27
C ASN A 252 8.13 -40.34 31.36
N GLN A 253 7.18 -39.56 31.88
CA GLN A 253 6.42 -38.59 31.11
C GLN A 253 7.06 -37.19 31.20
N THR A 254 7.43 -36.60 30.07
CA THR A 254 8.05 -35.28 30.00
C THR A 254 7.15 -34.27 29.30
N GLY A 255 7.06 -33.04 29.83
CA GLY A 255 6.37 -31.91 29.18
C GLY A 255 4.86 -31.78 29.44
N PHE A 256 4.15 -31.19 28.46
CA PHE A 256 2.74 -30.77 28.56
C PHE A 256 1.74 -31.92 28.75
N THR A 257 2.07 -33.14 28.32
CA THR A 257 1.18 -34.31 28.42
C THR A 257 1.06 -34.85 29.84
N LYS A 258 1.98 -34.45 30.74
CA LYS A 258 2.00 -34.85 32.17
C LYS A 258 0.66 -34.57 32.87
N THR A 259 0.07 -33.40 32.60
CA THR A 259 -1.20 -32.98 33.19
C THR A 259 -2.41 -33.69 32.58
N CYS A 260 -2.32 -34.17 31.33
CA CYS A 260 -3.39 -34.95 30.70
C CYS A 260 -3.59 -36.35 31.34
N TYR A 261 -2.55 -36.91 31.97
CA TYR A 261 -2.59 -38.25 32.59
C TYR A 261 -2.88 -38.26 34.08
N SER A 262 -2.83 -37.10 34.75
CA SER A 262 -3.03 -36.97 36.20
C SER A 262 -4.46 -36.55 36.51
N PRO A 263 -5.30 -37.44 37.05
CA PRO A 263 -6.61 -37.06 37.56
C PRO A 263 -6.51 -35.92 38.59
N LYS A 264 -5.47 -35.92 39.44
CA LYS A 264 -5.28 -34.85 40.44
C LYS A 264 -4.99 -33.50 39.79
N ALA A 265 -4.17 -33.45 38.73
CA ALA A 265 -3.89 -32.22 38.00
C ALA A 265 -5.13 -31.68 37.28
N ILE A 266 -5.92 -32.55 36.64
CA ILE A 266 -7.15 -32.15 35.94
C ILE A 266 -8.19 -31.62 36.92
N LEU A 267 -8.42 -32.32 38.04
CA LEU A 267 -9.35 -31.87 39.08
C LEU A 267 -8.89 -30.56 39.71
N SER A 268 -7.59 -30.40 39.96
CA SER A 268 -7.01 -29.15 40.49
C SER A 268 -7.24 -27.98 39.53
N LEU A 269 -7.08 -28.20 38.23
CA LEU A 269 -7.36 -27.20 37.19
C LEU A 269 -8.84 -26.84 37.16
N TYR A 270 -9.74 -27.83 37.21
CA TYR A 270 -11.18 -27.60 37.13
C TYR A 270 -11.69 -26.84 38.36
N LEU A 271 -11.20 -27.20 39.55
CA LEU A 271 -11.50 -26.47 40.78
C LEU A 271 -10.93 -25.05 40.76
N CYS A 272 -9.73 -24.83 40.23
CA CYS A 272 -9.20 -23.46 40.05
C CYS A 272 -10.12 -22.61 39.16
N LEU A 273 -10.58 -23.17 38.03
CA LEU A 273 -11.51 -22.49 37.12
C LEU A 273 -12.87 -22.23 37.76
N ASP A 274 -13.35 -23.13 38.62
CA ASP A 274 -14.62 -22.95 39.34
C ASP A 274 -14.52 -21.88 40.43
N VAL A 275 -13.38 -21.81 41.12
CA VAL A 275 -13.13 -20.84 42.21
C VAL A 275 -12.88 -19.42 41.70
N TYR A 276 -12.05 -19.26 40.66
CA TYR A 276 -11.55 -17.95 40.24
C TYR A 276 -12.15 -17.41 38.93
N CYS A 277 -12.66 -18.27 38.05
CA CYS A 277 -13.01 -17.88 36.69
C CYS A 277 -14.51 -17.88 36.41
N ALA A 278 -14.93 -16.99 35.50
CA ALA A 278 -16.29 -17.01 34.95
C ALA A 278 -16.52 -18.28 34.10
N PRO A 279 -17.77 -18.76 33.95
CA PRO A 279 -18.07 -19.97 33.19
C PRO A 279 -17.53 -19.96 31.74
N GLY A 280 -17.45 -18.79 31.10
CA GLY A 280 -16.91 -18.64 29.75
C GLY A 280 -15.42 -19.03 29.61
N ALA A 281 -14.62 -18.91 30.68
CA ALA A 281 -13.21 -19.33 30.68
C ALA A 281 -13.05 -20.84 30.42
N ARG A 282 -14.05 -21.62 30.81
CA ARG A 282 -14.07 -23.08 30.64
C ARG A 282 -14.14 -23.43 29.16
N GLU A 283 -15.06 -22.80 28.42
CA GLU A 283 -15.28 -23.08 27.00
C GLU A 283 -14.07 -22.67 26.15
N VAL A 284 -13.51 -21.49 26.45
CA VAL A 284 -12.38 -20.91 25.71
C VAL A 284 -11.08 -21.71 25.94
N GLY A 285 -10.82 -22.17 27.16
CA GLY A 285 -9.55 -22.82 27.52
C GLY A 285 -9.56 -24.35 27.42
N LEU A 286 -10.64 -25.01 27.86
CA LEU A 286 -10.67 -26.48 27.94
C LEU A 286 -10.87 -27.17 26.59
N GLY A 287 -11.53 -26.51 25.63
CA GLY A 287 -11.70 -27.06 24.28
C GLY A 287 -10.35 -27.36 23.61
N PRO A 288 -9.49 -26.34 23.39
CA PRO A 288 -8.15 -26.51 22.83
C PRO A 288 -7.27 -27.44 23.66
N TYR A 289 -7.42 -27.43 24.99
CA TYR A 289 -6.65 -28.32 25.86
C TYR A 289 -7.07 -29.80 25.71
N ASN A 290 -8.36 -30.09 25.60
CA ASN A 290 -8.88 -31.44 25.36
C ASN A 290 -8.43 -31.96 23.99
N GLU A 291 -8.46 -31.12 22.96
CA GLU A 291 -7.92 -31.46 21.63
C GLU A 291 -6.43 -31.80 21.72
N THR A 292 -5.64 -30.97 22.42
CA THR A 292 -4.21 -31.22 22.59
C THR A 292 -3.93 -32.52 23.36
N CYS A 293 -4.68 -32.81 24.42
CA CYS A 293 -4.56 -34.08 25.17
C CYS A 293 -4.97 -35.28 24.29
N ARG A 294 -6.01 -35.14 23.47
CA ARG A 294 -6.46 -36.19 22.54
C ARG A 294 -5.39 -36.47 21.47
N GLU A 295 -4.78 -35.42 20.91
CA GLU A 295 -3.78 -35.55 19.85
C GLU A 295 -2.43 -36.04 20.36
N LYS A 296 -1.92 -35.46 21.45
CA LYS A 296 -0.54 -35.69 21.92
C LYS A 296 -0.43 -36.76 23.00
N ALA A 297 -1.47 -36.94 23.82
CA ALA A 297 -1.49 -37.93 24.89
C ALA A 297 -2.46 -39.09 24.60
N HIS A 298 -3.28 -39.03 23.55
CA HIS A 298 -4.33 -40.02 23.28
C HIS A 298 -5.28 -40.24 24.46
N VAL A 299 -5.45 -39.20 25.30
CA VAL A 299 -6.36 -39.18 26.44
C VAL A 299 -7.45 -38.14 26.18
N VAL A 300 -8.69 -38.48 26.48
CA VAL A 300 -9.80 -37.53 26.47
C VAL A 300 -9.98 -37.00 27.89
N LEU A 301 -10.06 -35.69 28.03
CA LEU A 301 -10.30 -35.09 29.34
C LEU A 301 -11.70 -35.46 29.86
N PRO A 302 -11.85 -35.75 31.16
CA PRO A 302 -13.16 -35.96 31.75
C PRO A 302 -14.04 -34.72 31.58
N PRO A 303 -15.37 -34.89 31.49
CA PRO A 303 -16.28 -33.76 31.44
C PRO A 303 -16.16 -32.89 32.72
N PHE A 304 -16.45 -31.59 32.59
CA PHE A 304 -16.27 -30.63 33.69
C PHE A 304 -17.16 -30.93 34.91
N ASP A 305 -18.28 -31.63 34.71
CA ASP A 305 -19.17 -32.08 35.80
C ASP A 305 -18.51 -33.11 36.74
N VAL A 306 -17.29 -33.59 36.47
CA VAL A 306 -16.54 -34.43 37.42
C VAL A 306 -16.31 -33.75 38.77
N ILE A 307 -16.28 -32.40 38.82
CA ILE A 307 -16.20 -31.64 40.08
C ILE A 307 -17.55 -31.43 40.76
N SER A 308 -18.68 -31.87 40.18
CA SER A 308 -20.01 -31.76 40.82
C SER A 308 -20.12 -32.54 42.13
N ASN A 309 -19.21 -33.50 42.35
CA ASN A 309 -19.07 -34.22 43.61
C ASN A 309 -18.43 -33.38 44.74
N TYR A 310 -17.91 -32.19 44.45
CA TYR A 310 -17.40 -31.27 45.46
C TYR A 310 -18.50 -30.28 45.87
N THR A 311 -18.88 -30.29 47.14
CA THR A 311 -19.74 -29.24 47.69
C THR A 311 -18.94 -27.96 47.94
N VAL A 312 -19.61 -26.82 48.13
CA VAL A 312 -18.94 -25.53 48.47
C VAL A 312 -18.05 -25.69 49.71
N GLU A 313 -18.52 -26.44 50.70
CA GLU A 313 -17.80 -26.75 51.94
C GLU A 313 -16.58 -27.66 51.69
N ASP A 314 -16.65 -28.55 50.69
CA ASP A 314 -15.51 -29.37 50.29
C ASP A 314 -14.45 -28.52 49.58
N VAL A 315 -14.86 -27.60 48.70
CA VAL A 315 -13.95 -26.68 47.99
C VAL A 315 -13.20 -25.77 48.97
N GLU A 316 -13.87 -25.28 50.02
CA GLU A 316 -13.22 -24.48 51.08
C GLU A 316 -12.16 -25.27 51.87
N ARG A 317 -12.32 -26.59 51.97
CA ARG A 317 -11.37 -27.49 52.64
C ARG A 317 -10.24 -27.98 51.74
N VAL A 318 -10.33 -27.79 50.43
CA VAL A 318 -9.25 -28.15 49.50
C VAL A 318 -8.01 -27.32 49.83
N ARG A 319 -6.87 -28.00 49.93
CA ARG A 319 -5.60 -27.36 50.27
C ARG A 319 -5.25 -26.27 49.27
N ARG A 320 -4.94 -25.09 49.80
CA ARG A 320 -4.41 -23.97 49.01
C ARG A 320 -2.90 -23.96 49.08
N PHE A 321 -2.25 -23.86 47.92
CA PHE A 321 -0.79 -23.83 47.84
C PHE A 321 -0.28 -22.45 47.43
N GLU A 322 0.90 -22.10 47.94
CA GLU A 322 1.60 -20.84 47.69
C GLU A 322 2.77 -21.01 46.71
N GLN A 323 3.35 -19.89 46.26
CA GLN A 323 4.48 -19.88 45.32
C GLN A 323 5.69 -20.68 45.83
N ASN A 324 6.09 -20.50 47.08
CA ASN A 324 7.28 -21.12 47.68
C ASN A 324 7.23 -22.66 47.64
N GLU A 325 6.05 -23.25 47.85
CA GLU A 325 5.87 -24.71 47.79
C GLU A 325 6.12 -25.27 46.38
N THR A 326 5.89 -24.46 45.34
CA THR A 326 6.19 -24.84 43.95
C THR A 326 7.69 -24.73 43.65
N ASP A 327 8.37 -23.71 44.17
CA ASP A 327 9.81 -23.50 43.99
C ASP A 327 10.65 -24.57 44.70
N GLU A 328 10.16 -25.09 45.84
CA GLU A 328 10.81 -26.16 46.60
C GLU A 328 10.57 -27.57 46.03
N GLY A 329 9.75 -27.69 44.98
CA GLY A 329 9.47 -28.97 44.31
C GLY A 329 8.69 -29.96 45.17
N VAL A 330 7.77 -29.47 46.02
CA VAL A 330 6.96 -30.29 46.91
C VAL A 330 6.11 -31.30 46.11
N LEU A 331 6.07 -32.56 46.59
CA LEU A 331 5.23 -33.60 46.01
C LEU A 331 3.82 -33.55 46.62
N PHE A 332 2.83 -33.27 45.80
CA PHE A 332 1.43 -33.17 46.20
C PHE A 332 0.73 -34.53 46.02
N ARG A 333 0.15 -35.04 47.10
CA ARG A 333 -0.58 -36.33 47.13
C ARG A 333 -2.09 -36.18 47.04
N GLU A 334 -2.57 -34.94 47.01
CA GLU A 334 -3.97 -34.56 47.06
C GLU A 334 -4.29 -33.52 46.00
N VAL A 335 -5.58 -33.30 45.74
CA VAL A 335 -6.05 -32.22 44.85
C VAL A 335 -5.80 -30.89 45.56
N VAL A 336 -5.31 -29.89 44.83
CA VAL A 336 -4.96 -28.57 45.37
C VAL A 336 -5.47 -27.45 44.50
N VAL A 337 -5.66 -26.28 45.09
CA VAL A 337 -6.07 -25.05 44.39
C VAL A 337 -5.06 -23.95 44.72
N PRO A 338 -4.66 -23.07 43.80
CA PRO A 338 -3.74 -21.98 44.16
C PRO A 338 -4.37 -21.05 45.21
N SER A 339 -3.54 -20.47 46.08
CA SER A 339 -3.96 -19.36 46.95
C SER A 339 -4.44 -18.17 46.12
N GLU A 340 -5.26 -17.30 46.69
CA GLU A 340 -5.73 -16.08 46.01
C GLU A 340 -4.55 -15.18 45.63
N HIS A 341 -3.53 -15.13 46.49
CA HIS A 341 -2.31 -14.38 46.23
C HIS A 341 -1.53 -14.96 45.04
N TRP A 342 -1.31 -16.28 45.01
CA TRP A 342 -0.57 -16.93 43.94
C TRP A 342 -1.28 -16.85 42.58
N PHE A 343 -2.60 -17.05 42.59
CA PHE A 343 -3.44 -16.82 41.40
C PHE A 343 -3.34 -15.36 40.93
N GLY A 344 -3.44 -14.40 41.85
CA GLY A 344 -3.35 -12.98 41.55
C GLY A 344 -2.06 -12.58 40.85
N ILE A 345 -0.91 -13.15 41.23
CA ILE A 345 0.39 -12.87 40.58
C ILE A 345 0.38 -13.31 39.10
N TRP A 346 -0.13 -14.52 38.82
CA TRP A 346 -0.24 -15.03 37.45
C TRP A 346 -1.27 -14.27 36.63
N TRP A 347 -2.43 -13.97 37.22
CA TRP A 347 -3.46 -13.14 36.60
C TRP A 347 -2.88 -11.77 36.20
N ASP A 348 -2.27 -11.06 37.13
CA ASP A 348 -1.67 -9.74 36.88
C ASP A 348 -0.57 -9.80 35.81
N THR A 349 0.26 -10.86 35.84
CA THR A 349 1.30 -11.10 34.82
C THR A 349 0.71 -11.28 33.43
N LEU A 350 -0.30 -12.14 33.29
CA LEU A 350 -0.87 -12.48 32.00
C LEU A 350 -1.77 -11.36 31.46
N ASP A 351 -2.53 -10.68 32.32
CA ASP A 351 -3.30 -9.48 31.96
C ASP A 351 -2.38 -8.36 31.47
N SER A 352 -1.26 -8.11 32.17
CA SER A 352 -0.31 -7.06 31.74
C SER A 352 0.29 -7.35 30.36
N VAL A 353 0.60 -8.62 30.09
CA VAL A 353 1.15 -9.11 28.82
C VAL A 353 0.09 -9.04 27.72
N ALA A 354 -1.11 -9.59 27.95
CA ALA A 354 -2.22 -9.57 27.00
C ALA A 354 -2.64 -8.14 26.62
N TYR A 355 -2.72 -7.25 27.61
CA TYR A 355 -2.93 -5.83 27.39
C TYR A 355 -1.84 -5.25 26.48
N THR A 356 -0.57 -5.49 26.82
CA THR A 356 0.56 -4.92 26.10
C THR A 356 0.58 -5.34 24.62
N TYR A 357 0.43 -6.64 24.33
CA TYR A 357 0.38 -7.16 22.96
C TYR A 357 -0.80 -6.60 22.16
N THR A 358 -1.99 -6.53 22.76
CA THR A 358 -3.18 -5.97 22.11
C THR A 358 -2.95 -4.51 21.70
N TYR A 359 -2.38 -3.71 22.60
CA TYR A 359 -2.13 -2.30 22.31
C TYR A 359 -0.96 -2.08 21.34
N HIS A 360 0.03 -2.97 21.28
CA HIS A 360 1.09 -2.89 20.27
C HIS A 360 0.53 -2.96 18.85
N ASP A 361 -0.35 -3.93 18.62
CA ASP A 361 -1.02 -4.14 17.35
C ASP A 361 -1.98 -2.98 17.00
N VAL A 362 -2.79 -2.52 17.98
CA VAL A 362 -3.64 -1.33 17.82
C VAL A 362 -2.82 -0.09 17.45
N TYR A 363 -1.67 0.13 18.09
CA TYR A 363 -0.81 1.29 17.81
C TYR A 363 -0.10 1.19 16.46
N GLY A 364 0.31 -0.02 16.04
CA GLY A 364 0.78 -0.26 14.66
C GLY A 364 -0.28 0.13 13.63
N ARG A 365 -1.53 -0.33 13.81
CA ARG A 365 -2.67 0.06 12.96
C ARG A 365 -2.98 1.55 12.99
N ALA A 366 -2.77 2.22 14.11
CA ALA A 366 -3.00 3.65 14.25
C ALA A 366 -2.12 4.47 13.27
N MET A 367 -0.89 4.01 12.98
CA MET A 367 -0.01 4.69 12.01
C MET A 367 -0.57 4.67 10.60
N ILE A 368 -1.04 3.50 10.16
CA ILE A 368 -1.65 3.33 8.84
C ILE A 368 -2.95 4.13 8.76
N THR A 369 -3.77 4.06 9.80
CA THR A 369 -5.05 4.78 9.88
C THR A 369 -4.84 6.29 9.81
N PHE A 370 -3.83 6.82 10.50
CA PHE A 370 -3.47 8.24 10.41
C PHE A 370 -3.23 8.68 8.97
N TRP A 371 -2.40 7.95 8.22
CA TRP A 371 -2.09 8.30 6.84
C TRP A 371 -3.26 8.08 5.88
N VAL A 372 -4.11 7.06 6.11
CA VAL A 372 -5.35 6.87 5.37
C VAL A 372 -6.27 8.07 5.53
N VAL A 373 -6.45 8.58 6.75
CA VAL A 373 -7.25 9.79 7.03
C VAL A 373 -6.65 11.02 6.35
N VAL A 374 -5.34 11.21 6.44
CA VAL A 374 -4.63 12.34 5.79
C VAL A 374 -4.81 12.31 4.27
N VAL A 375 -4.63 11.14 3.64
CA VAL A 375 -4.85 10.97 2.20
C VAL A 375 -6.31 11.20 1.84
N ALA A 376 -7.27 10.67 2.61
CA ALA A 376 -8.70 10.88 2.36
C ALA A 376 -9.09 12.37 2.42
N ILE A 377 -8.54 13.12 3.39
CA ILE A 377 -8.70 14.59 3.47
C ILE A 377 -8.10 15.25 2.23
N GLY A 378 -6.92 14.82 1.77
CA GLY A 378 -6.29 15.30 0.54
C GLY A 378 -7.16 15.09 -0.71
N ILE A 379 -7.73 13.89 -0.87
CA ILE A 379 -8.63 13.55 -1.98
C ILE A 379 -9.91 14.39 -1.91
N LEU A 380 -10.52 14.51 -0.72
CA LEU A 380 -11.71 15.32 -0.54
C LEU A 380 -11.44 16.79 -0.87
N ASN A 381 -10.31 17.34 -0.43
CA ASN A 381 -9.89 18.69 -0.77
C ASN A 381 -9.75 18.85 -2.29
N HIS A 382 -9.04 17.94 -2.96
CA HIS A 382 -8.88 17.99 -4.42
C HIS A 382 -10.22 17.90 -5.16
N ALA A 383 -11.15 17.05 -4.72
CA ALA A 383 -12.49 16.95 -5.28
C ALA A 383 -13.28 18.26 -5.11
N ILE A 384 -13.20 18.91 -3.94
CA ILE A 384 -13.83 20.21 -3.68
C ILE A 384 -13.24 21.28 -4.63
N LEU A 385 -11.92 21.31 -4.80
CA LEU A 385 -11.24 22.23 -5.73
C LEU A 385 -11.70 22.01 -7.18
N TYR A 386 -11.78 20.75 -7.59
CA TYR A 386 -12.22 20.39 -8.93
C TYR A 386 -13.67 20.84 -9.20
N ILE A 387 -14.58 20.58 -8.24
CA ILE A 387 -15.99 21.00 -8.34
C ILE A 387 -16.10 22.53 -8.34
N ALA A 388 -15.34 23.22 -7.49
CA ALA A 388 -15.31 24.69 -7.44
C ALA A 388 -14.84 25.29 -8.77
N ASN A 389 -13.81 24.71 -9.40
CA ASN A 389 -13.32 25.12 -10.71
C ASN A 389 -14.36 24.88 -11.82
N LEU A 390 -15.05 23.74 -11.81
CA LEU A 390 -16.15 23.49 -12.76
C LEU A 390 -17.30 24.49 -12.58
N GLN A 391 -17.61 24.89 -11.34
CA GLN A 391 -18.60 25.92 -11.07
C GLN A 391 -18.13 27.31 -11.50
N MET A 392 -16.83 27.62 -11.40
CA MET A 392 -16.24 28.86 -11.93
C MET A 392 -16.38 28.97 -13.45
N VAL A 393 -16.09 27.90 -14.19
CA VAL A 393 -16.28 27.85 -15.66
C VAL A 393 -17.75 28.10 -16.03
N ARG A 394 -18.69 27.67 -15.18
CA ARG A 394 -20.12 27.76 -15.45
C ARG A 394 -20.78 29.08 -15.03
N ASN A 395 -20.26 29.76 -14.00
CA ASN A 395 -20.89 30.94 -13.38
C ASN A 395 -20.00 32.19 -13.38
N TYR A 396 -19.31 32.47 -14.49
CA TYR A 396 -18.49 33.69 -14.64
C TYR A 396 -19.29 35.00 -14.50
N SER A 397 -20.63 34.96 -14.52
CA SER A 397 -21.50 36.14 -14.45
C SER A 397 -21.93 36.57 -13.03
N SER A 398 -21.64 35.81 -11.97
CA SER A 398 -22.14 36.12 -10.63
C SER A 398 -21.05 36.72 -9.73
N GLN A 399 -21.20 38.00 -9.37
CA GLN A 399 -20.36 38.71 -8.38
C GLN A 399 -20.40 38.10 -6.97
N SER A 400 -21.31 37.16 -6.69
CA SER A 400 -21.46 36.49 -5.40
C SER A 400 -21.10 35.01 -5.55
N GLY A 401 -19.92 34.61 -5.10
CA GLY A 401 -19.62 33.19 -4.94
C GLY A 401 -20.46 32.59 -3.81
N GLY A 402 -21.07 31.43 -4.04
CA GLY A 402 -21.87 30.75 -3.02
C GLY A 402 -21.07 30.39 -1.76
N ARG A 403 -21.74 29.83 -0.73
CA ARG A 403 -21.09 29.45 0.55
C ARG A 403 -19.82 28.59 0.37
N LEU A 404 -19.82 27.69 -0.61
CA LEU A 404 -18.67 26.85 -0.97
C LEU A 404 -17.48 27.67 -1.48
N TRP A 405 -17.71 28.71 -2.28
CA TRP A 405 -16.66 29.60 -2.77
C TRP A 405 -16.07 30.48 -1.66
N ASN A 406 -16.92 30.94 -0.73
CA ASN A 406 -16.46 31.69 0.43
C ASN A 406 -15.65 30.81 1.38
N PHE A 407 -16.05 29.54 1.57
CA PHE A 407 -15.25 28.57 2.31
C PHE A 407 -13.94 28.24 1.59
N TYR A 408 -13.95 28.10 0.27
CA TYR A 408 -12.75 27.90 -0.55
C TYR A 408 -11.75 29.06 -0.37
N ASN A 409 -12.18 30.30 -0.59
CA ASN A 409 -11.31 31.46 -0.38
C ASN A 409 -10.83 31.53 1.07
N TRP A 410 -11.70 31.25 2.05
CA TRP A 410 -11.28 31.21 3.45
C TRP A 410 -10.19 30.16 3.70
N ALA A 411 -10.35 28.95 3.17
CA ALA A 411 -9.38 27.86 3.29
C ALA A 411 -8.07 28.19 2.57
N LEU A 412 -8.16 28.76 1.36
CA LEU A 412 -7.00 29.21 0.60
C LEU A 412 -6.20 30.28 1.37
N ASN A 413 -6.93 31.27 1.92
CA ASN A 413 -6.38 32.43 2.63
C ASN A 413 -5.75 32.06 3.97
N ARG A 414 -6.29 31.08 4.68
CA ARG A 414 -5.90 30.77 6.07
C ARG A 414 -5.07 29.50 6.21
N ILE A 415 -5.11 28.58 5.24
CA ILE A 415 -4.57 27.22 5.41
C ILE A 415 -3.55 26.83 4.34
N THR A 416 -3.79 27.07 3.04
CA THR A 416 -2.92 26.51 1.98
C THR A 416 -1.81 27.45 1.50
N VAL A 417 -2.06 28.76 1.39
CA VAL A 417 -1.08 29.73 0.85
C VAL A 417 -0.04 30.23 1.88
N PRO A 418 -0.36 30.42 3.17
CA PRO A 418 0.63 30.92 4.14
C PRO A 418 1.75 29.91 4.48
N ALA A 419 2.99 30.39 4.69
CA ALA A 419 4.14 29.58 5.13
C ALA A 419 4.09 29.25 6.64
N THR A 420 4.62 28.09 7.05
CA THR A 420 4.51 27.58 8.44
C THR A 420 5.20 28.42 9.49
N PHE A 421 6.42 28.86 9.19
CA PHE A 421 7.22 29.66 10.08
C PHE A 421 7.79 30.85 9.31
N GLY A 422 7.34 32.05 9.66
CA GLY A 422 7.74 33.29 8.96
C GLY A 422 7.23 33.33 7.53
N ASN A 423 8.10 33.72 6.59
CA ASN A 423 7.76 33.96 5.18
C ASN A 423 8.47 32.98 4.22
N ARG A 424 9.09 31.91 4.72
CA ARG A 424 10.01 31.05 3.96
C ARG A 424 9.39 29.66 3.75
N CYS A 425 9.04 29.32 2.50
CA CYS A 425 8.50 28.00 2.14
C CYS A 425 9.38 27.32 1.09
N ALA A 426 9.90 28.07 0.12
CA ALA A 426 10.87 27.59 -0.87
C ALA A 426 12.31 27.77 -0.36
N GLN A 427 12.59 28.77 0.48
CA GLN A 427 13.92 29.00 1.06
C GLN A 427 14.32 27.89 2.04
N LYS A 428 15.59 27.50 2.00
CA LYS A 428 16.19 26.52 2.93
C LYS A 428 16.42 27.16 4.29
N VAL A 429 16.02 26.49 5.36
CA VAL A 429 16.34 26.88 6.74
C VAL A 429 17.25 25.81 7.33
N GLY A 430 18.54 26.14 7.50
CA GLY A 430 19.55 25.17 7.93
C GLY A 430 19.72 24.03 6.91
N TRP A 431 19.44 22.80 7.36
CA TRP A 431 19.66 21.57 6.59
C TRP A 431 18.42 21.04 5.84
N GLY A 432 17.31 21.78 5.84
CA GLY A 432 16.05 21.35 5.22
C GLY A 432 15.22 22.48 4.61
N THR A 433 14.20 22.11 3.83
CA THR A 433 13.12 23.00 3.38
C THR A 433 11.97 22.97 4.39
N VAL A 434 11.36 24.12 4.68
CA VAL A 434 10.19 24.19 5.56
C VAL A 434 8.95 23.91 4.72
N PRO A 435 8.21 22.82 4.98
CA PRO A 435 6.99 22.51 4.24
C PRO A 435 5.91 23.59 4.43
N PRO A 436 4.91 23.68 3.53
CA PRO A 436 3.68 24.46 3.75
C PRO A 436 2.98 24.12 5.09
N GLN A 437 2.19 25.06 5.62
CA GLN A 437 1.55 24.97 6.95
C GLN A 437 0.92 23.62 7.25
N ILE A 438 0.05 23.16 6.34
CA ILE A 438 -0.68 21.92 6.53
C ILE A 438 0.23 20.69 6.57
N GLN A 439 1.32 20.68 5.80
CA GLN A 439 2.28 19.58 5.79
C GLN A 439 3.07 19.54 7.09
N SER A 440 3.51 20.71 7.58
CA SER A 440 4.20 20.81 8.87
C SER A 440 3.31 20.40 10.04
N TRP A 441 2.04 20.84 10.07
CA TRP A 441 1.08 20.41 11.10
C TRP A 441 0.80 18.91 11.03
N THR A 442 0.65 18.35 9.84
CA THR A 442 0.46 16.91 9.63
C THR A 442 1.65 16.12 10.16
N LEU A 443 2.87 16.53 9.81
CA LEU A 443 4.10 15.89 10.28
C LEU A 443 4.31 16.05 11.78
N PHE A 444 3.97 17.20 12.34
CA PHE A 444 4.03 17.43 13.78
C PHE A 444 3.04 16.56 14.54
N ALA A 445 1.79 16.46 14.06
CA ALA A 445 0.78 15.56 14.61
C ALA A 445 1.23 14.09 14.52
N PHE A 446 1.81 13.68 13.40
CA PHE A 446 2.35 12.35 13.21
C PHE A 446 3.51 12.05 14.19
N LEU A 447 4.44 12.99 14.36
CA LEU A 447 5.54 12.87 15.31
C LEU A 447 5.03 12.77 16.75
N LEU A 448 4.12 13.66 17.15
CA LEU A 448 3.52 13.66 18.48
C LEU A 448 2.80 12.35 18.77
N LEU A 449 2.04 11.84 17.80
CA LEU A 449 1.36 10.56 17.90
C LEU A 449 2.37 9.41 18.10
N ASN A 450 3.44 9.35 17.29
CA ASN A 450 4.47 8.33 17.44
C ASN A 450 5.15 8.39 18.82
N ILE A 451 5.47 9.59 19.32
CA ILE A 451 6.06 9.76 20.66
C ILE A 451 5.08 9.30 21.74
N ALA A 452 3.83 9.74 21.67
CA ALA A 452 2.80 9.40 22.65
C ALA A 452 2.55 7.89 22.71
N LEU A 453 2.37 7.23 21.55
CA LEU A 453 2.10 5.80 21.49
C LEU A 453 3.31 4.96 21.93
N SER A 454 4.54 5.40 21.66
CA SER A 454 5.76 4.71 22.12
C SER A 454 5.96 4.77 23.64
N ILE A 455 5.42 5.79 24.34
CA ILE A 455 5.70 6.02 25.77
C ILE A 455 4.50 5.67 26.67
N LEU A 456 3.26 5.85 26.20
CA LEU A 456 2.07 5.74 27.02
C LEU A 456 1.41 4.36 26.98
N GLY A 457 0.73 3.97 28.06
CA GLY A 457 -0.09 2.76 28.09
C GLY A 457 0.72 1.48 28.25
N TYR A 458 1.56 1.41 29.28
CA TYR A 458 2.18 0.17 29.77
C TYR A 458 1.54 -0.20 31.10
N ARG A 459 1.16 -1.48 31.28
CA ARG A 459 0.75 -2.03 32.57
C ARG A 459 1.96 -2.70 33.19
N ILE A 460 2.53 -2.07 34.22
CA ILE A 460 3.67 -2.60 34.95
C ILE A 460 3.16 -3.13 36.28
N VAL A 461 3.47 -4.38 36.57
CA VAL A 461 3.00 -5.07 37.77
C VAL A 461 4.17 -5.31 38.73
N PRO A 462 3.98 -5.22 40.06
CA PRO A 462 5.07 -5.34 41.04
C PRO A 462 5.79 -6.68 40.98
N VAL A 463 5.04 -7.76 40.74
CA VAL A 463 5.56 -9.12 40.57
C VAL A 463 5.10 -9.62 39.21
N ASN A 464 6.05 -9.95 38.33
CA ASN A 464 5.76 -10.47 36.99
C ASN A 464 6.54 -11.76 36.75
N MET A 465 5.85 -12.83 36.39
CA MET A 465 6.47 -14.16 36.23
C MET A 465 7.34 -14.30 34.98
N TYR A 466 7.18 -13.43 33.97
CA TYR A 466 8.03 -13.42 32.78
C TYR A 466 9.19 -12.43 32.91
N PHE A 467 8.94 -11.27 33.51
CA PHE A 467 9.90 -10.17 33.62
C PHE A 467 9.97 -9.66 35.07
N PRO A 468 10.74 -10.32 35.95
CA PRO A 468 10.63 -10.10 37.41
C PRO A 468 10.94 -8.69 37.91
N SER A 469 11.63 -7.86 37.13
CA SER A 469 11.94 -6.47 37.51
C SER A 469 11.21 -5.46 36.62
N THR A 470 10.84 -4.32 37.21
CA THR A 470 10.27 -3.16 36.51
C THR A 470 11.12 -2.75 35.31
N THR A 471 12.44 -2.77 35.45
CA THR A 471 13.37 -2.45 34.38
C THR A 471 13.25 -3.42 33.21
N LYS A 472 13.18 -4.73 33.48
CA LYS A 472 13.00 -5.75 32.43
C LYS A 472 11.65 -5.60 31.73
N GLN A 473 10.57 -5.36 32.48
CA GLN A 473 9.24 -5.10 31.91
C GLN A 473 9.26 -3.90 30.96
N LEU A 474 9.82 -2.77 31.40
CA LEU A 474 9.90 -1.55 30.58
C LEU A 474 10.71 -1.76 29.31
N LEU A 475 11.90 -2.35 29.41
CA LEU A 475 12.76 -2.62 28.26
C LEU A 475 12.06 -3.54 27.26
N ARG A 476 11.48 -4.64 27.74
CA ARG A 476 10.75 -5.60 26.90
C ARG A 476 9.61 -4.93 26.16
N TYR A 477 8.74 -4.22 26.88
CA TYR A 477 7.51 -3.66 26.31
C TYR A 477 7.80 -2.47 25.39
N VAL A 478 8.73 -1.59 25.75
CA VAL A 478 9.14 -0.47 24.89
C VAL A 478 9.80 -0.98 23.62
N SER A 479 10.71 -1.94 23.72
CA SER A 479 11.38 -2.51 22.54
C SER A 479 10.41 -3.15 21.57
N ASP A 480 9.46 -3.96 22.04
CA ASP A 480 8.41 -4.53 21.18
C ASP A 480 7.63 -3.44 20.47
N ARG A 481 7.17 -2.45 21.24
CA ARG A 481 6.29 -1.40 20.72
C ARG A 481 6.96 -0.59 19.62
N THR A 482 8.21 -0.17 19.84
CA THR A 482 8.94 0.61 18.84
C THR A 482 9.28 -0.24 17.61
N GLY A 483 9.56 -1.53 17.78
CA GLY A 483 9.77 -2.45 16.64
C GLY A 483 8.52 -2.61 15.77
N ILE A 484 7.37 -2.87 16.39
CA ILE A 484 6.09 -3.06 15.69
C ILE A 484 5.65 -1.77 14.99
N ILE A 485 5.72 -0.62 15.67
CA ILE A 485 5.37 0.67 15.06
C ILE A 485 6.34 1.03 13.92
N SER A 486 7.63 0.73 14.06
CA SER A 486 8.61 0.92 12.99
C SER A 486 8.26 0.11 11.75
N TRP A 487 8.01 -1.20 11.90
CA TRP A 487 7.67 -2.10 10.80
C TRP A 487 6.33 -1.73 10.14
N ALA A 488 5.33 -1.30 10.92
CA ALA A 488 4.04 -0.83 10.42
C ALA A 488 4.15 0.42 9.50
N ASN A 489 5.23 1.20 9.62
CA ASN A 489 5.47 2.38 8.78
C ASN A 489 6.06 2.04 7.39
N PHE A 490 6.54 0.82 7.14
CA PHE A 490 7.18 0.45 5.88
C PHE A 490 6.28 0.61 4.64
N PRO A 491 5.02 0.12 4.65
CA PRO A 491 4.08 0.39 3.55
C PRO A 491 3.97 1.87 3.19
N VAL A 492 3.94 2.73 4.21
CA VAL A 492 3.81 4.18 4.07
C VAL A 492 5.08 4.81 3.48
N ILE A 493 6.27 4.34 3.89
CA ILE A 493 7.56 4.79 3.36
C ILE A 493 7.60 4.56 1.83
N TRP A 494 7.23 3.37 1.36
CA TRP A 494 7.22 3.08 -0.07
C TRP A 494 6.13 3.85 -0.82
N LEU A 495 4.93 3.95 -0.23
CA LEU A 495 3.82 4.70 -0.82
C LEU A 495 4.22 6.14 -1.18
N PHE A 496 4.89 6.82 -0.25
CA PHE A 496 5.32 8.21 -0.44
C PHE A 496 6.63 8.38 -1.20
N GLY A 497 7.41 7.30 -1.39
CA GLY A 497 8.70 7.33 -2.09
C GLY A 497 8.60 7.17 -3.61
N MET A 498 7.45 6.74 -4.14
CA MET A 498 7.27 6.43 -5.56
C MET A 498 6.84 7.63 -6.42
N ARG A 499 7.23 7.64 -7.69
CA ARG A 499 6.96 8.74 -8.65
C ARG A 499 5.62 8.58 -9.38
N ASN A 500 5.20 7.34 -9.62
CA ASN A 500 3.98 6.97 -10.33
C ASN A 500 2.95 6.41 -9.36
N ASN A 501 2.55 7.23 -8.40
CA ASN A 501 1.54 6.85 -7.43
C ASN A 501 0.15 7.36 -7.84
N LEU A 502 -0.83 6.46 -7.97
CA LEU A 502 -2.24 6.79 -8.21
C LEU A 502 -2.77 7.83 -7.20
N LEU A 503 -2.31 7.76 -5.95
CA LEU A 503 -2.71 8.68 -4.91
C LEU A 503 -2.24 10.12 -5.15
N MET A 504 -1.12 10.34 -5.86
CA MET A 504 -0.71 11.70 -6.22
C MET A 504 -1.72 12.34 -7.17
N TRP A 505 -2.24 11.58 -8.13
CA TRP A 505 -3.32 12.05 -9.01
C TRP A 505 -4.62 12.32 -8.23
N LEU A 506 -5.00 11.41 -7.33
CA LEU A 506 -6.22 11.56 -6.53
C LEU A 506 -6.15 12.74 -5.54
N THR A 507 -5.02 12.96 -4.88
CA THR A 507 -4.83 14.04 -3.90
C THR A 507 -4.47 15.38 -4.54
N GLY A 508 -3.98 15.39 -5.78
CA GLY A 508 -3.50 16.60 -6.46
C GLY A 508 -2.20 17.14 -5.86
N TRP A 509 -1.53 16.39 -4.99
CA TRP A 509 -0.25 16.77 -4.39
C TRP A 509 0.90 16.44 -5.35
N ASP A 510 1.92 17.28 -5.30
CA ASP A 510 3.14 17.11 -6.08
C ASP A 510 4.07 16.04 -5.47
N PHE A 511 5.02 15.58 -6.27
CA PHE A 511 6.04 14.63 -5.81
C PHE A 511 6.87 15.22 -4.65
N GLY A 512 7.07 16.54 -4.60
CA GLY A 512 7.77 17.21 -3.51
C GLY A 512 7.10 16.97 -2.15
N THR A 513 5.78 17.10 -2.09
CA THR A 513 4.97 16.80 -0.89
C THR A 513 5.08 15.34 -0.47
N TYR A 514 4.86 14.40 -1.39
CA TYR A 514 4.96 12.96 -1.11
C TYR A 514 6.36 12.59 -0.61
N ASN A 515 7.40 13.00 -1.33
CA ASN A 515 8.77 12.74 -0.95
C ASN A 515 9.14 13.38 0.40
N ASN A 516 8.48 14.47 0.80
CA ASN A 516 8.64 15.03 2.13
C ASN A 516 8.09 14.10 3.22
N PHE A 517 6.89 13.52 3.02
CA PHE A 517 6.35 12.51 3.92
C PHE A 517 7.22 11.26 3.99
N HIS A 518 7.68 10.74 2.84
CA HIS A 518 8.62 9.62 2.77
C HIS A 518 9.83 9.82 3.69
N ARG A 519 10.50 10.98 3.60
CA ARG A 519 11.68 11.29 4.41
C ARG A 519 11.39 11.29 5.91
N TRP A 520 10.27 11.87 6.34
CA TRP A 520 9.93 11.97 7.76
C TRP A 520 9.47 10.64 8.35
N VAL A 521 8.63 9.90 7.63
CA VAL A 521 8.19 8.56 8.06
C VAL A 521 9.41 7.62 8.17
N ALA A 522 10.33 7.65 7.20
CA ALA A 522 11.55 6.85 7.24
C ALA A 522 12.43 7.20 8.46
N ARG A 523 12.63 8.49 8.75
CA ARG A 523 13.42 8.92 9.93
C ARG A 523 12.81 8.46 11.25
N ILE A 524 11.48 8.57 11.39
CA ILE A 524 10.77 8.15 12.60
C ILE A 524 10.87 6.62 12.77
N ALA A 525 10.65 5.86 11.69
CA ALA A 525 10.77 4.42 11.70
C ALA A 525 12.21 3.95 12.04
N THR A 526 13.23 4.59 11.47
CA THR A 526 14.64 4.29 11.79
C THR A 526 14.94 4.60 13.26
N LEU A 527 14.46 5.72 13.81
CA LEU A 527 14.67 6.03 15.23
C LEU A 527 14.01 4.99 16.14
N GLN A 528 12.81 4.54 15.79
CA GLN A 528 12.10 3.48 16.52
C GLN A 528 12.83 2.12 16.43
N ALA A 529 13.41 1.78 15.27
CA ALA A 529 14.23 0.59 15.10
C ALA A 529 15.51 0.63 15.96
N ILE A 530 16.16 1.81 16.04
CA ILE A 530 17.32 2.01 16.93
C ILE A 530 16.93 1.80 18.40
N VAL A 531 15.79 2.37 18.84
CA VAL A 531 15.30 2.18 20.22
C VAL A 531 14.97 0.70 20.49
N HIS A 532 14.35 0.01 19.52
CA HIS A 532 14.08 -1.42 19.58
C HIS A 532 15.37 -2.24 19.79
N SER A 533 16.36 -2.07 18.92
CA SER A 533 17.65 -2.78 19.00
C SER A 533 18.41 -2.49 20.30
N ILE A 534 18.48 -1.22 20.73
CA ILE A 534 19.15 -0.84 21.99
C ILE A 534 18.45 -1.48 23.19
N GLY A 535 17.11 -1.41 23.26
CA GLY A 535 16.38 -1.94 24.40
C GLY A 535 16.46 -3.47 24.50
N TYR A 536 16.44 -4.19 23.37
CA TYR A 536 16.65 -5.65 23.36
C TYR A 536 18.08 -6.02 23.71
N THR A 537 19.07 -5.33 23.15
CA THR A 537 20.48 -5.53 23.51
C THR A 537 20.67 -5.37 25.02
N TRP A 538 20.14 -4.29 25.59
CA TRP A 538 20.24 -4.02 27.03
C TRP A 538 19.48 -5.06 27.87
N LEU A 539 18.27 -5.48 27.45
CA LEU A 539 17.48 -6.51 28.12
C LEU A 539 18.26 -7.84 28.22
N ILE A 540 18.85 -8.29 27.10
CA ILE A 540 19.60 -9.54 27.05
C ILE A 540 20.89 -9.48 27.86
N VAL A 541 21.62 -8.36 27.81
CA VAL A 541 22.82 -8.18 28.62
C VAL A 541 22.49 -8.16 30.12
N LEU A 542 21.36 -7.57 30.53
CA LEU A 542 20.90 -7.63 31.92
C LEU A 542 20.52 -9.04 32.39
N GLU A 543 20.17 -9.94 31.46
CA GLU A 543 19.72 -11.29 31.79
C GLU A 543 20.87 -12.27 32.01
N GLY A 544 21.90 -12.22 31.16
CA GLY A 544 23.01 -13.18 31.22
C GLY A 544 24.37 -12.62 30.82
N GLY A 545 24.53 -11.30 30.77
CA GLY A 545 25.77 -10.64 30.39
C GLY A 545 26.14 -10.80 28.92
N TRP A 546 27.42 -10.53 28.60
CA TRP A 546 27.93 -10.56 27.22
C TRP A 546 27.96 -11.96 26.61
N GLU A 547 28.17 -13.01 27.40
CA GLU A 547 28.15 -14.39 26.90
C GLU A 547 26.75 -14.78 26.40
N TYR A 548 25.72 -14.41 27.16
CA TYR A 548 24.33 -14.65 26.74
C TYR A 548 23.95 -13.80 25.52
N TYR A 549 24.43 -12.55 25.44
CA TYR A 549 24.27 -11.75 24.23
C TYR A 549 24.89 -12.42 23.00
N LEU A 550 26.11 -12.94 23.10
CA LEU A 550 26.76 -13.66 21.99
C LEU A 550 26.05 -14.96 21.62
N PHE A 551 25.39 -15.63 22.57
CA PHE A 551 24.56 -16.80 22.28
C PHE A 551 23.42 -16.48 21.31
N TRP A 552 22.77 -15.32 21.43
CA TRP A 552 21.66 -14.92 20.55
C TRP A 552 22.08 -14.70 19.09
N TRP A 553 23.36 -14.41 18.82
CA TRP A 553 23.88 -14.28 17.46
C TRP A 553 23.82 -15.59 16.64
N ASN A 554 23.61 -16.74 17.28
CA ASN A 554 23.38 -18.00 16.58
C ASN A 554 21.98 -18.10 15.93
N TYR A 555 21.06 -17.20 16.29
CA TYR A 555 19.70 -17.21 15.75
C TYR A 555 19.56 -16.23 14.59
N MET A 556 19.01 -16.72 13.47
CA MET A 556 18.88 -15.94 12.24
C MET A 556 18.16 -14.61 12.46
N PHE A 557 17.00 -14.65 13.10
CA PHE A 557 16.16 -13.47 13.31
C PHE A 557 16.89 -12.37 14.09
N TRP A 558 17.85 -12.72 14.96
CA TRP A 558 18.58 -11.77 15.79
C TRP A 558 19.58 -10.96 14.96
N TRP A 559 20.53 -11.63 14.31
CA TRP A 559 21.59 -10.92 13.57
C TRP A 559 21.06 -10.21 12.32
N VAL A 560 20.03 -10.76 11.64
CA VAL A 560 19.40 -10.05 10.50
C VAL A 560 18.64 -8.82 10.95
N GLY A 561 18.10 -8.79 12.17
CA GLY A 561 17.48 -7.60 12.78
C GLY A 561 18.51 -6.49 13.02
N GLU A 562 19.68 -6.83 13.56
CA GLU A 562 20.78 -5.88 13.73
C GLU A 562 21.28 -5.33 12.37
N VAL A 563 21.42 -6.21 11.37
CA VAL A 563 21.74 -5.78 10.00
C VAL A 563 20.67 -4.84 9.45
N ALA A 564 19.39 -5.11 9.67
CA ALA A 564 18.29 -4.25 9.23
C ALA A 564 18.40 -2.84 9.87
N THR A 565 18.60 -2.74 11.19
CA THR A 565 18.77 -1.45 11.88
C THR A 565 19.99 -0.68 11.37
N ILE A 566 21.11 -1.36 11.10
CA ILE A 566 22.30 -0.74 10.49
C ILE A 566 21.98 -0.22 9.09
N VAL A 567 21.34 -1.02 8.25
CA VAL A 567 20.95 -0.64 6.88
C VAL A 567 19.98 0.53 6.89
N MET A 568 18.98 0.55 7.79
CA MET A 568 18.07 1.69 7.98
C MET A 568 18.82 2.97 8.36
N SER A 569 19.82 2.85 9.22
CA SER A 569 20.65 3.98 9.67
C SER A 569 21.52 4.50 8.53
N LEU A 570 22.14 3.60 7.75
CA LEU A 570 22.93 3.94 6.56
C LEU A 570 22.06 4.57 5.46
N LEU A 571 20.84 4.07 5.25
CA LEU A 571 19.87 4.66 4.31
C LEU A 571 19.58 6.12 4.68
N VAL A 572 19.28 6.42 5.95
CA VAL A 572 19.02 7.79 6.41
C VAL A 572 20.28 8.65 6.30
N GLY A 573 21.44 8.13 6.71
CA GLY A 573 22.72 8.83 6.65
C GLY A 573 23.17 9.17 5.24
N ALA A 574 23.15 8.20 4.32
CA ALA A 574 23.47 8.40 2.90
C ALA A 574 22.46 9.31 2.19
N SER A 575 21.22 9.40 2.70
CA SER A 575 20.19 10.32 2.21
C SER A 575 20.35 11.76 2.72
N PHE A 576 21.42 12.06 3.45
CA PHE A 576 21.67 13.43 3.91
C PHE A 576 21.84 14.39 2.74
N TYR A 577 21.28 15.60 2.86
CA TYR A 577 21.12 16.54 1.76
C TYR A 577 22.43 16.84 1.02
N TRP A 578 23.52 17.01 1.76
CA TRP A 578 24.83 17.31 1.20
C TRP A 578 25.40 16.17 0.35
N ILE A 579 25.36 14.93 0.85
CA ILE A 579 25.86 13.74 0.14
C ILE A 579 25.07 13.53 -1.15
N ARG A 580 23.75 13.54 -1.05
CA ARG A 580 22.84 13.33 -2.18
C ARG A 580 23.02 14.36 -3.29
N ARG A 581 23.31 15.62 -2.95
CA ARG A 581 23.50 16.69 -3.95
C ARG A 581 24.79 16.54 -4.74
N GLN A 582 25.85 16.06 -4.10
CA GLN A 582 27.16 15.91 -4.77
C GLN A 582 27.17 14.74 -5.74
N GLN A 583 26.53 13.62 -5.39
CA GLN A 583 26.55 12.38 -6.19
C GLN A 583 25.15 11.74 -6.25
N TYR A 584 24.21 12.40 -6.94
CA TYR A 584 22.81 11.97 -6.98
C TYR A 584 22.61 10.56 -7.56
N GLU A 585 23.28 10.23 -8.67
CA GLU A 585 23.14 8.93 -9.33
C GLU A 585 23.65 7.77 -8.45
N LEU A 586 24.81 7.94 -7.83
CA LEU A 586 25.36 6.96 -6.88
C LEU A 586 24.44 6.78 -5.68
N PHE A 587 23.97 7.90 -5.11
CA PHE A 587 23.00 7.90 -4.02
C PHE A 587 21.76 7.07 -4.39
N LEU A 588 21.17 7.29 -5.56
CA LEU A 588 19.94 6.62 -5.97
C LEU A 588 20.13 5.09 -6.10
N VAL A 589 21.21 4.65 -6.73
CA VAL A 589 21.52 3.22 -6.88
C VAL A 589 21.75 2.55 -5.53
N VAL A 590 22.60 3.15 -4.69
CA VAL A 590 22.91 2.63 -3.35
C VAL A 590 21.65 2.59 -2.47
N HIS A 591 20.79 3.61 -2.55
CA HIS A 591 19.54 3.66 -1.81
C HIS A 591 18.58 2.54 -2.23
N ILE A 592 18.42 2.26 -3.53
CA ILE A 592 17.57 1.18 -4.02
C ILE A 592 18.10 -0.19 -3.57
N ILE A 593 19.41 -0.45 -3.72
CA ILE A 593 20.02 -1.72 -3.31
C ILE A 593 19.85 -1.95 -1.80
N MET A 594 20.16 -0.95 -0.98
CA MET A 594 19.97 -1.03 0.47
C MET A 594 18.51 -1.19 0.86
N SER A 595 17.57 -0.60 0.12
CA SER A 595 16.12 -0.76 0.38
C SER A 595 15.64 -2.20 0.10
N ILE A 596 16.17 -2.85 -0.94
CA ILE A 596 15.87 -4.26 -1.23
C ILE A 596 16.45 -5.17 -0.13
N ILE A 597 17.72 -4.94 0.23
CA ILE A 597 18.37 -5.68 1.31
C ILE A 597 17.56 -5.53 2.60
N LEU A 598 17.14 -4.30 2.93
CA LEU A 598 16.33 -4.01 4.11
C LEU A 598 15.02 -4.81 4.16
N LEU A 599 14.26 -4.87 3.06
CA LEU A 599 13.02 -5.64 3.01
C LEU A 599 13.27 -7.14 3.22
N ILE A 600 14.32 -7.69 2.60
CA ILE A 600 14.68 -9.11 2.75
C ILE A 600 15.12 -9.42 4.19
N THR A 601 15.99 -8.57 4.77
CA THR A 601 16.46 -8.77 6.15
C THR A 601 15.33 -8.63 7.15
N MET A 602 14.38 -7.72 6.92
CA MET A 602 13.21 -7.59 7.78
C MET A 602 12.26 -8.78 7.68
N LEU A 603 12.04 -9.35 6.48
CA LEU A 603 11.27 -10.59 6.33
C LEU A 603 11.91 -11.75 7.10
N ALA A 604 13.24 -11.89 7.01
CA ALA A 604 13.98 -12.87 7.79
C ALA A 604 13.91 -12.59 9.31
N HIS A 605 13.92 -11.31 9.72
CA HIS A 605 13.81 -10.91 11.12
C HIS A 605 12.45 -11.30 11.72
N VAL A 606 11.35 -11.04 11.00
CA VAL A 606 10.00 -11.33 11.50
C VAL A 606 9.56 -12.79 11.31
N SER A 607 10.40 -13.63 10.69
CA SER A 607 10.11 -15.06 10.46
C SER A 607 9.84 -15.86 11.75
N ILE A 608 10.30 -15.36 12.91
CA ILE A 608 9.98 -15.91 14.23
C ILE A 608 8.47 -15.91 14.53
N PHE A 609 7.70 -15.01 13.91
CA PHE A 609 6.25 -14.86 14.09
C PHE A 609 5.41 -15.66 13.09
N GLN A 610 6.02 -16.61 12.36
CA GLN A 610 5.31 -17.57 11.50
C GLN A 610 4.32 -16.93 10.49
N GLY A 611 4.67 -15.78 9.94
CA GLY A 611 3.89 -15.10 8.90
C GLY A 611 2.93 -13.99 9.37
N GLU A 612 2.75 -13.79 10.68
CA GLU A 612 1.85 -12.76 11.23
C GLU A 612 2.17 -11.35 10.73
N TYR A 613 3.46 -11.05 10.50
CA TYR A 613 3.96 -9.74 10.10
C TYR A 613 4.35 -9.65 8.61
N ASP A 614 4.12 -10.69 7.81
CA ASP A 614 4.55 -10.75 6.40
C ASP A 614 3.83 -9.74 5.52
N VAL A 615 2.61 -9.31 5.92
CA VAL A 615 1.84 -8.30 5.19
C VAL A 615 2.64 -7.00 5.00
N PHE A 616 3.43 -6.60 5.99
CA PHE A 616 4.24 -5.37 5.93
C PHE A 616 5.42 -5.48 4.96
N PHE A 617 5.80 -6.69 4.53
CA PHE A 617 6.75 -6.92 3.44
C PHE A 617 6.05 -6.87 2.07
N TRP A 618 4.93 -7.61 1.92
CA TRP A 618 4.26 -7.75 0.62
C TRP A 618 3.66 -6.44 0.10
N VAL A 619 3.13 -5.59 0.99
CA VAL A 619 2.50 -4.33 0.58
C VAL A 619 3.51 -3.36 -0.08
N PRO A 620 4.67 -3.05 0.51
CA PRO A 620 5.75 -2.33 -0.17
C PRO A 620 6.16 -2.94 -1.51
N CYS A 621 6.28 -4.28 -1.59
CA CYS A 621 6.63 -4.97 -2.83
C CYS A 621 5.60 -4.70 -3.94
N PHE A 622 4.31 -4.81 -3.63
CA PHE A 622 3.24 -4.52 -4.60
C PHE A 622 3.20 -3.06 -5.01
N ILE A 623 3.38 -2.13 -4.06
CA ILE A 623 3.46 -0.68 -4.37
C ILE A 623 4.62 -0.42 -5.33
N TRP A 624 5.79 -1.02 -5.07
CA TRP A 624 6.98 -0.80 -5.88
C TRP A 624 6.84 -1.39 -7.29
N VAL A 625 6.40 -2.66 -7.40
CA VAL A 625 6.17 -3.30 -8.70
C VAL A 625 5.08 -2.57 -9.48
N GLY A 626 3.99 -2.18 -8.83
CA GLY A 626 2.92 -1.40 -9.45
C GLY A 626 3.40 -0.07 -10.03
N ASP A 627 4.23 0.69 -9.28
CA ASP A 627 4.88 1.91 -9.78
C ASP A 627 5.74 1.63 -11.02
N ARG A 628 6.53 0.55 -11.04
CA ARG A 628 7.36 0.18 -12.20
C ARG A 628 6.51 -0.19 -13.42
N VAL A 629 5.41 -0.92 -13.23
CA VAL A 629 4.49 -1.30 -14.31
C VAL A 629 3.81 -0.06 -14.90
N ILE A 630 3.26 0.82 -14.05
CA ILE A 630 2.62 2.07 -14.51
C ILE A 630 3.62 2.93 -15.29
N ARG A 631 4.86 3.03 -14.82
CA ARG A 631 5.93 3.74 -15.51
C ARG A 631 6.24 3.12 -16.88
N ALA A 632 6.38 1.80 -16.95
CA ALA A 632 6.64 1.10 -18.20
C ALA A 632 5.51 1.29 -19.22
N LEU A 633 4.25 1.20 -18.77
CA LEU A 633 3.07 1.46 -19.60
C LEU A 633 3.02 2.91 -20.09
N ARG A 634 3.36 3.88 -19.24
CA ARG A 634 3.43 5.30 -19.60
C ARG A 634 4.50 5.58 -20.66
N ILE A 635 5.69 5.02 -20.47
CA ILE A 635 6.78 5.11 -21.46
C ILE A 635 6.35 4.48 -22.78
N ALA A 636 5.73 3.28 -22.75
CA ALA A 636 5.24 2.62 -23.95
C ALA A 636 4.14 3.42 -24.65
N ALA A 637 3.29 4.12 -23.89
CA ALA A 637 2.22 4.95 -24.46
C ALA A 637 2.76 6.17 -25.23
N PHE A 638 3.87 6.76 -24.81
CA PHE A 638 4.51 7.83 -25.59
C PHE A 638 5.39 7.30 -26.73
N ASN A 639 6.04 6.15 -26.50
CA ASN A 639 7.01 5.55 -27.43
C ASN A 639 6.52 4.17 -27.92
N PRO A 640 5.41 4.08 -28.69
CA PRO A 640 4.81 2.78 -29.04
C PRO A 640 5.70 1.91 -29.92
N LYS A 641 6.56 2.52 -30.74
CA LYS A 641 7.72 1.85 -31.34
C LYS A 641 8.86 1.89 -30.35
N LEU A 642 8.78 1.02 -29.33
CA LEU A 642 9.72 0.99 -28.21
C LEU A 642 11.17 1.09 -28.71
N TRP A 643 11.88 2.10 -28.20
CA TRP A 643 13.28 2.42 -28.52
C TRP A 643 13.55 3.01 -29.91
N ASP A 644 12.55 3.44 -30.68
CA ASP A 644 12.76 4.05 -32.01
C ASP A 644 12.42 5.55 -32.06
N THR A 645 12.34 6.20 -30.89
CA THR A 645 12.11 7.66 -30.82
C THR A 645 13.42 8.42 -31.03
N TRP A 646 13.50 9.13 -32.15
CA TRP A 646 14.62 10.00 -32.49
C TRP A 646 14.25 11.47 -32.25
N ALA A 647 15.04 12.15 -31.44
CA ALA A 647 14.97 13.58 -31.18
C ALA A 647 16.12 14.30 -31.88
N THR A 648 16.00 15.60 -32.07
CA THR A 648 17.04 16.43 -32.66
C THR A 648 17.52 17.44 -31.64
N SER A 649 18.83 17.44 -31.36
CA SER A 649 19.47 18.40 -30.45
C SER A 649 20.32 19.41 -31.21
N ILE A 650 20.19 20.69 -30.86
CA ILE A 650 21.07 21.77 -31.30
C ILE A 650 21.58 22.56 -30.09
N TYR A 651 22.86 22.91 -30.09
CA TYR A 651 23.48 23.76 -29.09
C TYR A 651 23.63 25.18 -29.62
N HIS A 652 23.30 26.19 -28.84
CA HIS A 652 23.52 27.60 -29.17
C HIS A 652 24.64 28.16 -28.27
N PRO A 653 25.86 28.40 -28.82
CA PRO A 653 26.99 28.86 -28.02
C PRO A 653 26.78 30.23 -27.36
N SER A 654 26.05 31.14 -28.02
CA SER A 654 25.78 32.49 -27.54
C SER A 654 24.86 32.50 -26.30
N SER A 655 23.80 31.69 -26.30
CA SER A 655 22.85 31.56 -25.18
C SER A 655 23.23 30.48 -24.17
N ASN A 656 24.24 29.65 -24.48
CA ASN A 656 24.62 28.45 -23.73
C ASN A 656 23.40 27.58 -23.39
N ILE A 657 22.64 27.20 -24.42
CA ILE A 657 21.45 26.35 -24.30
C ILE A 657 21.45 25.26 -25.36
N VAL A 658 20.93 24.09 -24.96
CA VAL A 658 20.58 23.01 -25.88
C VAL A 658 19.07 23.02 -26.10
N ARG A 659 18.62 23.18 -27.35
CA ARG A 659 17.24 22.91 -27.74
C ARG A 659 17.13 21.45 -28.15
N LEU A 660 16.23 20.71 -27.50
CA LEU A 660 15.94 19.33 -27.84
C LEU A 660 14.51 19.25 -28.37
N VAL A 661 14.37 18.92 -29.65
CA VAL A 661 13.08 18.79 -30.35
C VAL A 661 12.74 17.31 -30.47
N VAL A 662 11.58 16.93 -29.93
CA VAL A 662 11.12 15.54 -29.90
C VAL A 662 9.81 15.43 -30.70
N PRO A 663 9.74 14.57 -31.74
CA PRO A 663 8.49 14.29 -32.44
C PRO A 663 7.55 13.49 -31.53
N TRP A 664 6.27 13.82 -31.55
CA TRP A 664 5.23 13.09 -30.81
C TRP A 664 4.11 12.57 -31.71
N SER A 665 4.28 12.60 -33.04
CA SER A 665 3.31 12.10 -34.02
C SER A 665 2.87 10.65 -33.79
N ASN A 666 3.76 9.81 -33.22
CA ASN A 666 3.45 8.43 -32.87
C ASN A 666 2.94 8.24 -31.43
N SER A 667 2.89 9.28 -30.60
CA SER A 667 2.44 9.18 -29.20
C SER A 667 0.94 8.89 -29.11
N LEU A 668 0.51 8.07 -28.15
CA LEU A 668 -0.91 7.79 -27.90
C LEU A 668 -1.68 8.99 -27.31
N TYR A 669 -0.98 10.04 -26.88
CA TYR A 669 -1.57 11.25 -26.32
C TYR A 669 -0.79 12.50 -26.72
N LYS A 670 -1.49 13.64 -26.76
CA LYS A 670 -0.91 14.96 -27.04
C LYS A 670 -0.23 15.54 -25.78
N PRO A 671 1.03 16.02 -25.88
CA PRO A 671 1.67 16.76 -24.79
C PRO A 671 0.88 18.02 -24.41
N ALA A 672 0.77 18.30 -23.11
CA ALA A 672 0.00 19.43 -22.60
C ALA A 672 0.90 20.53 -22.01
N PRO A 673 0.51 21.81 -22.09
CA PRO A 673 1.21 22.92 -21.44
C PRO A 673 1.47 22.70 -19.95
N GLY A 674 2.62 23.15 -19.46
CA GLY A 674 3.02 23.08 -18.06
C GLY A 674 3.37 21.67 -17.56
N THR A 675 3.37 20.66 -18.43
CA THR A 675 3.82 19.31 -18.08
C THR A 675 5.33 19.15 -18.27
N PHE A 676 5.91 18.20 -17.53
CA PHE A 676 7.33 17.85 -17.65
C PHE A 676 7.51 16.36 -17.89
N TYR A 677 8.65 16.01 -18.47
CA TYR A 677 8.99 14.67 -18.90
C TYR A 677 10.39 14.31 -18.44
N TYR A 678 10.58 13.07 -18.02
CA TYR A 678 11.90 12.49 -17.84
C TYR A 678 12.43 12.02 -19.18
N ILE A 679 13.61 12.53 -19.55
CA ILE A 679 14.26 12.21 -20.80
C ILE A 679 15.44 11.28 -20.50
N HIS A 680 15.48 10.16 -21.19
CA HIS A 680 16.65 9.29 -21.26
C HIS A 680 17.30 9.45 -22.64
N VAL A 681 18.63 9.59 -22.68
CA VAL A 681 19.39 9.58 -23.94
C VAL A 681 20.06 8.21 -24.07
N LEU A 682 19.70 7.46 -25.11
CA LEU A 682 20.09 6.06 -25.32
C LEU A 682 21.41 5.89 -26.09
N ASN A 683 22.02 6.98 -26.54
CA ASN A 683 23.23 6.98 -27.38
C ASN A 683 24.53 6.59 -26.66
N GLY A 684 24.50 6.31 -25.35
CA GLY A 684 25.71 6.04 -24.56
C GLY A 684 25.49 5.04 -23.43
N PRO A 685 26.54 4.67 -22.68
CA PRO A 685 26.47 3.64 -21.66
C PRO A 685 25.49 4.00 -20.53
N ARG A 686 25.31 5.29 -20.22
CA ARG A 686 24.45 5.80 -19.14
C ARG A 686 22.98 5.97 -19.56
N CYS A 687 22.47 5.09 -20.42
CA CYS A 687 21.10 5.15 -20.93
C CYS A 687 20.02 4.97 -19.85
N TRP A 688 20.39 4.49 -18.66
CA TRP A 688 19.51 4.37 -17.50
C TRP A 688 19.25 5.70 -16.78
N GLU A 689 20.08 6.72 -16.98
CA GLU A 689 19.91 8.04 -16.36
C GLU A 689 18.66 8.72 -16.95
N SER A 690 17.87 9.35 -16.08
CA SER A 690 16.60 9.99 -16.46
C SER A 690 16.51 11.37 -15.81
N HIS A 691 16.37 12.42 -16.60
CA HIS A 691 16.34 13.79 -16.09
C HIS A 691 15.05 14.51 -16.48
N PRO A 692 14.39 15.20 -15.53
CA PRO A 692 13.14 15.89 -15.79
C PRO A 692 13.37 17.22 -16.51
N PHE A 693 12.59 17.48 -17.55
CA PHE A 693 12.54 18.76 -18.26
C PHE A 693 11.09 19.14 -18.57
N THR A 694 10.76 20.40 -18.31
CA THR A 694 9.45 20.97 -18.64
C THR A 694 9.36 21.23 -20.13
N VAL A 695 8.22 20.91 -20.74
CA VAL A 695 7.98 21.23 -22.15
C VAL A 695 7.91 22.73 -22.31
N ALA A 696 8.79 23.29 -23.14
CA ALA A 696 8.82 24.72 -23.40
C ALA A 696 7.78 25.11 -24.46
N MET A 697 7.58 24.28 -25.49
CA MET A 697 6.58 24.53 -26.52
C MET A 697 6.08 23.22 -27.13
N VAL A 698 4.80 23.19 -27.52
CA VAL A 698 4.18 22.10 -28.29
C VAL A 698 3.70 22.69 -29.60
N THR A 699 4.12 22.11 -30.72
CA THR A 699 3.73 22.56 -32.07
C THR A 699 3.07 21.43 -32.82
N ASP A 700 1.87 21.68 -33.35
CA ASP A 700 1.16 20.72 -34.20
C ASP A 700 1.72 20.69 -35.63
N GLU A 701 2.36 21.78 -36.07
CA GLU A 701 2.96 21.97 -37.41
C GLU A 701 4.50 21.86 -37.36
N GLY A 702 5.08 20.91 -38.11
CA GLY A 702 6.52 20.63 -38.14
C GLY A 702 7.40 21.77 -38.70
N GLN A 703 6.83 22.64 -39.54
CA GLN A 703 7.52 23.79 -40.14
C GLN A 703 8.09 24.78 -39.09
N ARG A 704 7.43 24.94 -37.94
CA ARG A 704 7.92 25.79 -36.85
C ARG A 704 9.10 25.16 -36.11
N ALA A 705 9.16 23.84 -36.03
CA ALA A 705 10.28 23.11 -35.43
C ALA A 705 11.55 23.20 -36.29
N LEU A 706 11.40 23.20 -37.61
CA LEU A 706 12.50 23.46 -38.54
C LEU A 706 13.06 24.88 -38.40
N LYS A 707 12.21 25.90 -38.18
CA LYS A 707 12.65 27.27 -37.90
C LYS A 707 13.48 27.35 -36.62
N LEU A 708 13.06 26.66 -35.55
CA LEU A 708 13.81 26.57 -34.28
C LEU A 708 15.21 25.92 -34.46
N LEU A 709 15.35 25.02 -35.43
CA LEU A 709 16.56 24.24 -35.68
C LEU A 709 17.45 24.81 -36.82
N GLY A 710 17.07 25.93 -37.45
CA GLY A 710 17.54 26.22 -38.81
C GLY A 710 17.67 27.68 -39.27
N GLU A 711 17.86 28.66 -38.39
CA GLU A 711 18.15 30.05 -38.83
C GLU A 711 19.59 30.46 -38.45
N GLN A 712 20.59 29.93 -39.17
CA GLN A 712 21.96 30.51 -39.26
C GLN A 712 22.88 29.90 -40.34
N VAL A 713 22.35 29.59 -41.53
CA VAL A 713 23.21 29.32 -42.72
C VAL A 713 22.87 30.35 -43.80
N PRO A 714 23.82 31.23 -44.20
CA PRO A 714 23.63 32.10 -45.35
C PRO A 714 23.52 31.21 -46.61
N LEU A 715 22.40 31.31 -47.30
CA LEU A 715 22.21 30.79 -48.65
C LEU A 715 23.19 31.49 -49.61
N LEU A 716 24.32 30.88 -49.93
CA LEU A 716 25.13 31.25 -51.08
C LEU A 716 25.82 30.03 -51.73
N ASP A 717 25.51 29.91 -53.01
CA ASP A 717 26.07 29.15 -54.13
C ASP A 717 26.07 27.61 -54.15
N GLY A 718 25.40 27.13 -55.20
CA GLY A 718 25.33 25.73 -55.58
C GLY A 718 26.61 25.27 -56.24
N THR A 719 27.09 24.11 -55.80
CA THR A 719 27.85 23.19 -56.62
C THR A 719 27.49 21.77 -56.24
N VAL A 720 27.19 20.99 -57.27
CA VAL A 720 26.83 19.57 -57.28
C VAL A 720 27.81 18.73 -56.45
N ALA A 721 27.29 17.91 -55.52
CA ALA A 721 28.06 16.85 -54.87
C ALA A 721 27.19 15.60 -54.64
N GLU A 722 27.46 14.63 -55.51
CA GLU A 722 27.42 13.16 -55.45
C GLU A 722 26.68 12.41 -54.32
N GLN A 723 25.97 11.37 -54.80
CA GLN A 723 25.38 10.27 -54.05
C GLN A 723 26.36 9.61 -53.08
N SER A 724 26.02 9.63 -51.79
CA SER A 724 26.48 8.64 -50.82
C SER A 724 25.31 8.24 -49.93
N SER A 725 25.16 6.93 -49.74
CA SER A 725 24.14 6.28 -48.94
C SER A 725 24.57 6.26 -47.47
N ASP A 726 24.01 7.15 -46.64
CA ASP A 726 24.06 7.13 -45.16
C ASP A 726 23.02 8.14 -44.59
N PRO A 727 22.67 8.08 -43.29
CA PRO A 727 21.31 7.88 -42.77
C PRO A 727 20.33 9.03 -43.06
N VAL A 728 19.06 8.65 -43.26
CA VAL A 728 17.85 9.47 -43.44
C VAL A 728 17.97 10.88 -42.84
N ASP A 729 17.89 11.89 -43.69
CA ASP A 729 18.04 13.30 -43.34
C ASP A 729 17.04 13.70 -42.24
N SER A 730 17.56 14.25 -41.14
CA SER A 730 16.75 14.65 -39.98
C SER A 730 15.71 15.73 -40.34
N GLN A 731 15.93 16.44 -41.46
CA GLN A 731 15.03 17.45 -42.00
C GLN A 731 13.73 16.86 -42.57
N ASP A 732 13.78 15.66 -43.17
CA ASP A 732 12.60 15.01 -43.76
C ASP A 732 11.64 14.44 -42.71
N ILE A 733 12.14 14.04 -41.52
CA ILE A 733 11.30 13.51 -40.43
C ILE A 733 10.55 14.63 -39.68
N LEU A 734 11.13 15.84 -39.63
CA LEU A 734 10.61 16.97 -38.85
C LEU A 734 9.63 17.87 -39.63
N SER A 735 9.62 17.81 -40.96
CA SER A 735 8.86 18.73 -41.81
C SER A 735 7.35 18.57 -41.71
N ASP A 736 6.87 17.35 -41.43
CA ASP A 736 5.43 17.00 -41.39
C ASP A 736 4.98 16.41 -40.04
N SER A 737 5.84 16.44 -39.02
CA SER A 737 5.55 15.84 -37.71
C SER A 737 5.26 16.88 -36.64
N SER A 738 4.26 16.61 -35.79
CA SER A 738 4.02 17.40 -34.59
C SER A 738 5.14 17.15 -33.57
N THR A 739 5.65 18.23 -32.96
CA THR A 739 6.83 18.19 -32.09
C THR A 739 6.62 18.89 -30.75
N MET A 740 7.47 18.55 -29.79
CA MET A 740 7.60 19.24 -28.51
C MET A 740 9.06 19.63 -28.29
N THR A 741 9.29 20.81 -27.75
CA THR A 741 10.64 21.38 -27.57
C THR A 741 10.98 21.54 -26.10
N PHE A 742 12.21 21.16 -25.73
CA PHE A 742 12.80 21.40 -24.42
C PHE A 742 13.95 22.40 -24.53
N LEU A 743 14.00 23.35 -23.60
CA LEU A 743 15.14 24.25 -23.41
C LEU A 743 15.99 23.74 -22.25
N ILE A 744 17.16 23.18 -22.57
CA ILE A 744 18.05 22.54 -21.61
C ILE A 744 19.28 23.41 -21.39
N ARG A 745 19.41 23.96 -20.18
CA ARG A 745 20.61 24.70 -19.79
C ARG A 745 21.72 23.72 -19.36
N PRO A 746 22.93 23.79 -19.96
CA PRO A 746 24.05 22.96 -19.56
C PRO A 746 24.55 23.33 -18.16
N TYR A 747 24.56 22.34 -17.28
CA TYR A 747 25.24 22.33 -15.99
C TYR A 747 26.27 21.19 -16.01
N ASP A 748 26.29 20.35 -14.97
CA ASP A 748 27.17 19.19 -14.87
C ASP A 748 26.44 17.89 -15.30
N GLY A 749 27.21 16.81 -15.45
CA GLY A 749 26.67 15.46 -15.63
C GLY A 749 25.95 15.27 -16.97
N PHE A 750 24.66 14.93 -16.94
CA PHE A 750 23.87 14.64 -18.15
C PHE A 750 23.80 15.84 -19.11
N THR A 751 23.53 17.02 -18.57
CA THR A 751 23.33 18.22 -19.39
C THR A 751 24.62 18.72 -20.04
N SER A 752 25.78 18.59 -19.39
CA SER A 752 27.08 18.88 -20.01
C SER A 752 27.37 17.92 -21.15
N ARG A 753 27.12 16.61 -20.98
CA ARG A 753 27.36 15.62 -22.04
C ARG A 753 26.46 15.86 -23.26
N LEU A 754 25.20 16.23 -23.02
CA LEU A 754 24.28 16.60 -24.10
C LEU A 754 24.79 17.83 -24.86
N ARG A 755 25.26 18.86 -24.13
CA ARG A 755 25.94 20.02 -24.73
C ARG A 755 27.17 19.62 -25.53
N ASP A 756 28.08 18.85 -24.94
CA ASP A 756 29.37 18.50 -25.56
C ASP A 756 29.13 17.75 -26.88
N THR A 757 28.19 16.81 -26.88
CA THR A 757 27.76 16.06 -28.07
C THR A 757 27.19 16.98 -29.16
N ALA A 758 26.30 17.91 -28.79
CA ALA A 758 25.71 18.85 -29.74
C ALA A 758 26.72 19.91 -30.23
N SER A 759 27.65 20.33 -29.37
CA SER A 759 28.65 21.35 -29.67
C SER A 759 29.75 20.85 -30.61
N ALA A 760 30.05 19.53 -30.59
CA ALA A 760 31.08 18.92 -31.42
C ALA A 760 30.80 19.03 -32.93
N VAL A 761 29.53 19.21 -33.32
CA VAL A 761 29.10 19.27 -34.73
C VAL A 761 28.41 20.60 -35.06
N TRP A 762 28.46 21.58 -34.15
CA TRP A 762 27.83 22.89 -34.35
C TRP A 762 28.37 23.59 -35.61
N PRO A 763 27.53 24.24 -36.45
CA PRO A 763 26.10 24.56 -36.28
C PRO A 763 25.13 23.47 -36.75
N LYS A 764 25.60 22.24 -37.03
CA LYS A 764 24.71 21.15 -37.48
C LYS A 764 23.90 20.57 -36.32
N ASN A 765 22.73 20.06 -36.68
CA ASN A 765 21.83 19.33 -35.78
C ASN A 765 22.36 17.92 -35.53
N VAL A 766 22.19 17.41 -34.30
CA VAL A 766 22.62 16.06 -33.92
C VAL A 766 21.39 15.21 -33.56
N PRO A 767 21.19 14.05 -34.22
CA PRO A 767 20.13 13.12 -33.84
C PRO A 767 20.46 12.42 -32.51
N GLN A 768 19.50 12.42 -31.61
CA GLN A 768 19.56 11.80 -30.29
C GLN A 768 18.50 10.70 -30.19
N ARG A 769 18.90 9.47 -29.94
CA ARG A 769 17.95 8.42 -29.60
C ARG A 769 17.48 8.62 -28.18
N VAL A 770 16.17 8.81 -27.97
CA VAL A 770 15.61 9.15 -26.66
C VAL A 770 14.52 8.18 -26.21
N LEU A 771 14.32 8.08 -24.90
CA LEU A 771 13.13 7.48 -24.31
C LEU A 771 12.44 8.55 -23.46
N ILE A 772 11.17 8.80 -23.76
CA ILE A 772 10.38 9.81 -23.08
C ILE A 772 9.48 9.16 -22.03
N ASP A 773 9.63 9.57 -20.78
CA ASP A 773 8.81 9.15 -19.65
C ASP A 773 7.98 10.34 -19.16
N GLY A 774 6.68 10.31 -19.40
CA GLY A 774 5.76 11.38 -19.00
C GLY A 774 4.36 11.16 -19.56
N PRO A 775 3.42 12.10 -19.45
CA PRO A 775 3.61 13.42 -18.84
C PRO A 775 3.59 13.32 -17.31
N TYR A 776 4.33 14.20 -16.66
CA TYR A 776 4.23 14.46 -15.22
C TYR A 776 3.79 15.92 -14.99
N GLY A 777 3.20 16.18 -13.83
CA GLY A 777 2.59 17.47 -13.52
C GLY A 777 1.19 17.62 -14.13
N HIS A 778 0.65 18.83 -14.03
CA HIS A 778 -0.72 19.14 -14.47
C HIS A 778 -0.76 20.52 -15.11
N THR A 779 -1.52 20.64 -16.21
CA THR A 779 -1.81 21.93 -16.83
C THR A 779 -2.71 22.75 -15.91
N ARG A 780 -2.28 23.97 -15.60
CA ARG A 780 -3.08 24.93 -14.83
C ARG A 780 -4.06 25.62 -15.77
N PRO A 781 -5.33 25.83 -15.35
CA PRO A 781 -6.33 26.47 -16.18
C PRO A 781 -6.18 28.00 -16.18
N LEU A 782 -5.00 28.50 -16.55
CA LEU A 782 -4.64 29.93 -16.49
C LEU A 782 -5.53 30.80 -17.39
N GLN A 783 -6.10 30.21 -18.46
CA GLN A 783 -7.04 30.86 -19.36
C GLN A 783 -8.39 31.22 -18.72
N LEU A 784 -8.69 30.73 -17.51
CA LEU A 784 -9.92 31.08 -16.79
C LEU A 784 -9.82 32.42 -16.04
N PHE A 785 -8.61 32.98 -15.93
CA PHE A 785 -8.40 34.26 -15.26
C PHE A 785 -8.45 35.39 -16.28
N ASP A 786 -8.98 36.55 -15.86
CA ASP A 786 -8.97 37.77 -16.67
C ASP A 786 -7.52 38.22 -16.91
N ASN A 787 -6.67 38.06 -15.90
CA ASN A 787 -5.30 38.54 -15.88
C ASN A 787 -4.33 37.44 -15.43
N VAL A 788 -3.23 37.27 -16.17
CA VAL A 788 -2.16 36.33 -15.81
C VAL A 788 -0.83 37.08 -15.69
N THR A 789 -0.11 36.85 -14.62
CA THR A 789 1.20 37.46 -14.36
C THR A 789 2.22 36.41 -14.00
N PHE A 790 3.22 36.26 -14.88
CA PHE A 790 4.36 35.38 -14.67
C PHE A 790 5.53 36.16 -14.05
N ILE A 791 6.12 35.60 -13.00
CA ILE A 791 7.32 36.10 -12.33
C ILE A 791 8.35 34.98 -12.41
N VAL A 792 9.26 35.08 -13.38
CA VAL A 792 10.16 33.97 -13.72
C VAL A 792 11.63 34.36 -13.64
N GLY A 793 12.48 33.40 -13.26
CA GLY A 793 13.92 33.59 -13.11
C GLY A 793 14.74 32.57 -13.89
N GLY A 794 15.74 33.02 -14.64
CA GLY A 794 16.66 32.15 -15.39
C GLY A 794 15.93 31.28 -16.41
N SER A 795 16.19 29.97 -16.39
CA SER A 795 15.49 28.99 -17.24
C SER A 795 14.01 28.79 -16.89
N GLY A 796 13.51 29.39 -15.81
CA GLY A 796 12.08 29.36 -15.45
C GLY A 796 11.15 29.96 -16.52
N ILE A 797 11.69 30.66 -17.53
CA ILE A 797 10.96 31.15 -18.70
C ILE A 797 10.24 30.03 -19.48
N VAL A 798 10.67 28.78 -19.35
CA VAL A 798 9.99 27.62 -19.95
C VAL A 798 8.52 27.50 -19.52
N VAL A 799 8.17 27.98 -18.32
CA VAL A 799 6.79 27.93 -17.81
C VAL A 799 5.86 28.79 -18.67
N PRO A 800 6.04 30.13 -18.79
CA PRO A 800 5.18 30.94 -19.64
C PRO A 800 5.25 30.53 -21.13
N LEU A 801 6.41 30.09 -21.63
CA LEU A 801 6.53 29.56 -23.01
C LEU A 801 5.56 28.39 -23.25
N SER A 802 5.46 27.47 -22.29
CA SER A 802 4.59 26.30 -22.39
C SER A 802 3.12 26.67 -22.59
N TYR A 803 2.68 27.77 -21.98
CA TYR A 803 1.31 28.26 -22.03
C TYR A 803 1.07 29.30 -23.13
N LEU A 804 2.10 29.77 -23.84
CA LEU A 804 2.04 30.93 -24.72
C LEU A 804 0.91 30.81 -25.76
N HIS A 805 0.86 29.68 -26.49
CA HIS A 805 -0.17 29.44 -27.50
C HIS A 805 -1.60 29.44 -26.93
N LEU A 806 -1.78 28.97 -25.69
CA LEU A 806 -3.09 28.96 -25.01
C LEU A 806 -3.48 30.37 -24.54
N LEU A 807 -2.50 31.18 -24.15
CA LEU A 807 -2.70 32.52 -23.57
C LEU A 807 -2.69 33.65 -24.60
N THR A 808 -2.31 33.38 -25.85
CA THR A 808 -2.42 34.31 -26.99
C THR A 808 -3.44 33.86 -28.04
N GLY A 809 -4.08 32.72 -27.83
CA GLY A 809 -5.11 32.17 -28.71
C GLY A 809 -6.51 32.80 -28.53
N PRO A 810 -7.55 32.20 -29.14
CA PRO A 810 -8.91 32.75 -29.14
C PRO A 810 -9.55 32.86 -27.74
N THR A 811 -9.15 31.98 -26.81
CA THR A 811 -9.66 31.93 -25.43
C THR A 811 -8.70 32.62 -24.45
N ALA A 812 -7.93 33.59 -24.93
CA ALA A 812 -6.89 34.23 -24.15
C ALA A 812 -7.44 35.12 -23.02
N PRO A 813 -6.70 35.24 -21.91
CA PRO A 813 -6.94 36.28 -20.90
C PRO A 813 -6.89 37.70 -21.51
N ARG A 814 -7.53 38.65 -20.83
CA ARG A 814 -7.49 40.08 -21.21
C ARG A 814 -6.06 40.63 -21.22
N SER A 815 -5.24 40.20 -20.26
CA SER A 815 -3.86 40.68 -20.14
C SER A 815 -2.93 39.63 -19.54
N VAL A 816 -1.83 39.38 -20.24
CA VAL A 816 -0.75 38.47 -19.87
C VAL A 816 0.53 39.28 -19.73
N LYS A 817 1.11 39.29 -18.52
CA LYS A 817 2.38 39.99 -18.24
C LYS A 817 3.45 38.98 -17.85
N ILE A 818 4.58 38.98 -18.56
CA ILE A 818 5.75 38.15 -18.25
C ILE A 818 6.84 39.05 -17.69
N HIS A 819 7.14 38.91 -16.41
CA HIS A 819 8.29 39.53 -15.76
C HIS A 819 9.41 38.51 -15.63
N TRP A 820 10.48 38.68 -16.40
CA TRP A 820 11.58 37.72 -16.49
C TRP A 820 12.90 38.30 -15.99
N ALA A 821 13.41 37.75 -14.89
CA ALA A 821 14.75 38.06 -14.39
C ALA A 821 15.80 37.11 -14.98
N VAL A 822 16.78 37.66 -15.68
CA VAL A 822 17.82 36.90 -16.39
C VAL A 822 19.19 37.52 -16.15
N ARG A 823 20.23 36.68 -16.19
CA ARG A 823 21.63 37.10 -16.01
C ARG A 823 22.36 37.29 -17.33
N GLU A 824 22.04 36.48 -18.32
CA GLU A 824 22.70 36.47 -19.62
C GLU A 824 21.80 37.14 -20.68
N PRO A 825 22.18 38.32 -21.21
CA PRO A 825 21.43 39.02 -22.26
C PRO A 825 21.23 38.17 -23.52
N ALA A 826 22.28 37.45 -23.95
CA ALA A 826 22.24 36.61 -25.14
C ALA A 826 21.20 35.48 -25.05
N PHE A 827 20.99 34.91 -23.87
CA PHE A 827 19.93 33.92 -23.66
C PHE A 827 18.54 34.55 -23.79
N ALA A 828 18.36 35.75 -23.24
CA ALA A 828 17.09 36.44 -23.35
C ALA A 828 16.74 36.85 -24.78
N LEU A 829 17.71 37.37 -25.53
CA LEU A 829 17.54 37.72 -26.93
C LEU A 829 17.21 36.49 -27.79
N ASP A 830 17.92 35.38 -27.61
CA ASP A 830 17.67 34.11 -28.30
C ASP A 830 16.24 33.60 -28.05
N VAL A 831 15.75 33.59 -26.79
CA VAL A 831 14.36 33.19 -26.49
C VAL A 831 13.33 34.16 -27.09
N LEU A 832 13.60 35.46 -27.04
CA LEU A 832 12.69 36.47 -27.62
C LEU A 832 12.56 36.33 -29.14
N GLN A 833 13.67 36.10 -29.83
CA GLN A 833 13.73 36.02 -31.29
C GLN A 833 13.24 34.67 -31.82
N THR A 834 13.49 33.58 -31.10
CA THR A 834 13.17 32.24 -31.58
C THR A 834 11.85 31.70 -31.02
N ASP A 835 11.60 31.87 -29.71
CA ASP A 835 10.50 31.19 -29.02
C ASP A 835 9.26 32.09 -28.81
N ILE A 836 9.45 33.39 -28.53
CA ILE A 836 8.36 34.36 -28.24
C ILE A 836 7.98 35.21 -29.46
N ALA A 837 8.81 35.28 -30.50
CA ALA A 837 8.70 36.27 -31.59
C ALA A 837 7.29 36.38 -32.19
N ASP A 838 6.64 35.26 -32.50
CA ASP A 838 5.29 35.25 -33.09
C ASP A 838 4.22 35.80 -32.13
N ALA A 839 4.44 35.67 -30.82
CA ALA A 839 3.52 36.12 -29.78
C ALA A 839 3.73 37.58 -29.37
N LEU A 840 4.91 38.17 -29.59
CA LEU A 840 5.22 39.57 -29.22
C LEU A 840 4.30 40.60 -29.90
N GLY A 841 3.64 40.24 -31.00
CA GLY A 841 2.64 41.07 -31.66
C GLY A 841 1.23 41.01 -31.05
N SER A 842 1.00 40.15 -30.06
CA SER A 842 -0.32 39.95 -29.46
C SER A 842 -0.69 41.14 -28.56
N ALA A 843 -1.86 41.74 -28.79
CA ALA A 843 -2.29 42.94 -28.06
C ALA A 843 -2.44 42.74 -26.54
N ASN A 844 -2.62 41.50 -26.09
CA ASN A 844 -2.80 41.16 -24.69
C ASN A 844 -1.50 40.73 -23.98
N LEU A 845 -0.36 40.62 -24.68
CA LEU A 845 0.91 40.17 -24.11
C LEU A 845 1.87 41.34 -23.86
N SER A 846 2.45 41.38 -22.67
CA SER A 846 3.52 42.32 -22.32
C SER A 846 4.68 41.56 -21.68
N VAL A 847 5.90 41.83 -22.15
CA VAL A 847 7.12 41.19 -21.64
C VAL A 847 8.04 42.27 -21.05
N GLU A 848 8.39 42.09 -19.78
CA GLU A 848 9.31 42.93 -19.03
C GLU A 848 10.52 42.12 -18.58
N ILE A 849 11.72 42.53 -18.99
CA ILE A 849 12.96 41.80 -18.72
C ILE A 849 13.81 42.58 -17.72
N HIS A 850 14.19 41.90 -16.65
CA HIS A 850 15.06 42.41 -15.61
C HIS A 850 16.47 41.83 -15.77
N LEU A 851 17.39 42.63 -16.28
CA LEU A 851 18.80 42.27 -16.37
C LEU A 851 19.47 42.44 -15.00
N THR A 852 19.87 41.32 -14.41
CA THR A 852 20.41 41.27 -13.05
C THR A 852 21.92 41.51 -12.96
N THR A 853 22.61 41.54 -14.11
CA THR A 853 24.04 41.83 -14.27
C THR A 853 24.21 43.23 -14.89
N HIS A 854 25.39 43.83 -14.70
CA HIS A 854 25.73 45.08 -15.38
C HIS A 854 26.00 44.80 -16.86
N THR A 855 25.02 45.08 -17.71
CA THR A 855 25.16 45.05 -19.17
C THR A 855 25.50 46.46 -19.67
N PRO A 856 26.58 46.63 -20.46
CA PRO A 856 26.92 47.91 -21.09
C PRO A 856 25.76 48.46 -21.94
N GLN A 857 25.65 49.78 -22.06
CA GLN A 857 24.51 50.42 -22.73
C GLN A 857 24.46 50.12 -24.23
N ASP A 858 25.60 49.82 -24.85
CA ASP A 858 25.73 49.60 -26.29
C ASP A 858 25.07 48.27 -26.73
N GLU A 859 25.06 47.25 -25.87
CA GLU A 859 24.39 45.95 -26.07
C GLU A 859 22.85 46.01 -25.90
N LEU A 860 22.30 47.18 -25.55
CA LEU A 860 20.85 47.38 -25.37
C LEU A 860 20.13 47.83 -26.64
N SER A 861 20.87 48.13 -27.70
CA SER A 861 20.33 48.63 -28.97
C SER A 861 19.68 47.54 -29.85
N GLU A 862 19.96 46.26 -29.58
CA GLU A 862 19.47 45.10 -30.37
C GLU A 862 18.14 44.50 -29.89
N TRP A 863 17.45 45.13 -28.93
CA TRP A 863 16.26 44.55 -28.30
C TRP A 863 14.96 44.91 -29.05
N PRO A 864 13.97 44.00 -29.12
CA PRO A 864 12.68 44.29 -29.73
C PRO A 864 11.95 45.45 -29.02
N SER A 865 11.45 46.41 -29.79
CA SER A 865 10.73 47.60 -29.27
C SER A 865 9.50 47.29 -28.40
N GLN A 866 8.94 46.08 -28.55
CA GLN A 866 7.78 45.58 -27.83
C GLN A 866 8.10 45.11 -26.40
N VAL A 867 9.37 45.02 -26.04
CA VAL A 867 9.84 44.50 -24.74
C VAL A 867 10.30 45.64 -23.85
N THR A 868 9.85 45.65 -22.60
CA THR A 868 10.32 46.64 -21.61
C THR A 868 11.55 46.11 -20.88
N LEU A 869 12.66 46.85 -20.96
CA LEU A 869 13.88 46.47 -20.27
C LEU A 869 14.05 47.23 -18.95
N ARG A 870 14.34 46.52 -17.88
CA ARG A 870 14.72 47.08 -16.57
C ARG A 870 16.06 46.53 -16.11
N ARG A 871 16.82 47.35 -15.37
CA ARG A 871 18.08 46.94 -14.72
C ARG A 871 17.81 46.62 -13.25
N GLY A 872 18.53 45.62 -12.74
CA GLY A 872 18.49 45.23 -11.33
C GLY A 872 17.64 43.99 -11.06
N ARG A 873 17.54 43.63 -9.79
CA ARG A 873 16.73 42.48 -9.36
C ARG A 873 15.25 42.83 -9.42
N ILE A 874 14.44 41.88 -9.86
CA ILE A 874 12.99 41.98 -9.80
C ILE A 874 12.53 42.01 -8.34
N ASP A 875 11.71 43.00 -7.99
CA ASP A 875 10.96 43.00 -6.73
C ASP A 875 9.62 42.30 -6.98
N ALA A 876 9.58 41.01 -6.67
CA ALA A 876 8.39 40.20 -6.85
C ALA A 876 7.20 40.71 -6.02
N SER A 877 7.45 41.36 -4.88
CA SER A 877 6.39 41.90 -4.03
C SER A 877 5.75 43.13 -4.67
N ASP A 878 6.58 44.03 -5.21
CA ASP A 878 6.11 45.21 -5.92
C ASP A 878 5.33 44.85 -7.20
N VAL A 879 5.82 43.88 -7.98
CA VAL A 879 5.12 43.39 -9.19
C VAL A 879 3.72 42.88 -8.86
N VAL A 880 3.58 42.03 -7.83
CA VAL A 880 2.28 41.48 -7.42
C VAL A 880 1.34 42.58 -6.91
N ARG A 881 1.86 43.52 -6.11
CA ARG A 881 1.06 44.63 -5.57
C ARG A 881 0.55 45.55 -6.66
N ARG A 882 1.44 46.04 -7.53
CA ARG A 882 1.06 46.89 -8.67
C ARG A 882 0.05 46.20 -9.56
N ARG A 883 0.25 44.92 -9.85
CA ARG A 883 -0.70 44.16 -10.66
C ARG A 883 -2.08 44.10 -10.02
N SER A 884 -2.16 43.84 -8.72
CA SER A 884 -3.41 43.82 -7.97
C SER A 884 -4.12 45.18 -7.97
N GLU A 885 -3.37 46.29 -7.92
CA GLU A 885 -3.91 47.64 -7.96
C GLU A 885 -4.41 48.03 -9.37
N GLU A 886 -3.70 47.60 -10.43
CA GLU A 886 -4.07 47.87 -11.82
C GLU A 886 -5.40 47.22 -12.24
N VAL A 887 -5.69 46.02 -11.74
CA VAL A 887 -6.79 45.16 -12.21
C VAL A 887 -7.96 45.06 -11.23
N MET A 888 -8.09 46.02 -10.31
CA MET A 888 -9.06 46.03 -9.21
C MET A 888 -10.43 45.43 -9.57
N GLY A 889 -10.79 44.32 -8.92
CA GLY A 889 -12.08 43.63 -9.08
C GLY A 889 -12.11 42.49 -10.12
N GLU A 890 -11.07 42.37 -10.95
CA GLU A 890 -10.88 41.28 -11.89
C GLU A 890 -10.10 40.11 -11.26
N SER A 891 -10.17 38.94 -11.89
CA SER A 891 -9.44 37.76 -11.44
C SER A 891 -7.97 37.78 -11.90
N VAL A 892 -7.05 37.39 -11.00
CA VAL A 892 -5.60 37.41 -11.27
C VAL A 892 -4.94 36.09 -10.89
N ALA A 893 -4.24 35.47 -11.84
CA ALA A 893 -3.31 34.38 -11.57
C ALA A 893 -1.87 34.90 -11.51
N VAL A 894 -1.22 34.70 -10.36
CA VAL A 894 0.21 34.98 -10.16
C VAL A 894 0.98 33.67 -10.23
N VAL A 895 1.82 33.50 -11.25
CA VAL A 895 2.63 32.29 -11.44
C VAL A 895 4.11 32.63 -11.20
N ALA A 896 4.72 31.99 -10.21
CA ALA A 896 6.13 32.20 -9.89
C ALA A 896 6.97 30.95 -10.21
N CYS A 897 8.08 31.14 -10.94
CA CYS A 897 9.04 30.07 -11.23
C CYS A 897 10.48 30.60 -11.29
N GLY A 898 11.26 30.36 -10.24
CA GLY A 898 12.63 30.86 -10.18
C GLY A 898 13.32 30.61 -8.84
N PRO A 899 14.31 31.43 -8.47
CA PRO A 899 14.99 31.34 -7.18
C PRO A 899 14.00 31.34 -6.01
N ALA A 900 14.26 30.50 -5.01
CA ALA A 900 13.40 30.32 -3.84
C ALA A 900 12.95 31.63 -3.18
N GLN A 901 13.84 32.63 -3.09
CA GLN A 901 13.50 33.93 -2.53
C GLN A 901 12.42 34.67 -3.34
N MET A 902 12.52 34.67 -4.66
CA MET A 902 11.56 35.31 -5.55
C MET A 902 10.17 34.67 -5.43
N ALA A 903 10.12 33.33 -5.39
CA ALA A 903 8.86 32.61 -5.20
C ALA A 903 8.24 32.90 -3.83
N ASP A 904 9.05 32.90 -2.77
CA ASP A 904 8.60 33.23 -1.40
C ASP A 904 8.07 34.66 -1.28
N ASP A 905 8.75 35.64 -1.89
CA ASP A 905 8.34 37.05 -1.87
C ASP A 905 7.00 37.26 -2.62
N ALA A 906 6.82 36.60 -3.78
CA ALA A 906 5.55 36.60 -4.50
C ALA A 906 4.43 35.94 -3.68
N ARG A 907 4.67 34.75 -3.12
CA ARG A 907 3.67 34.02 -2.30
C ARG A 907 3.25 34.83 -1.09
N LYS A 908 4.23 35.40 -0.37
CA LYS A 908 3.99 36.24 0.80
C LYS A 908 3.10 37.42 0.45
N THR A 909 3.39 38.10 -0.65
CA THR A 909 2.61 39.28 -1.07
C THR A 909 1.19 38.91 -1.43
N VAL A 910 0.98 37.81 -2.16
CA VAL A 910 -0.39 37.31 -2.42
C VAL A 910 -1.11 36.99 -1.12
N ALA A 911 -0.44 36.33 -0.17
CA ALA A 911 -1.03 36.03 1.15
C ALA A 911 -1.42 37.29 1.92
N ASP A 912 -0.59 38.34 1.88
CA ASP A 912 -0.86 39.62 2.53
C ASP A 912 -2.02 40.37 1.86
N LEU A 913 -2.13 40.35 0.53
CA LEU A 913 -3.27 40.91 -0.21
C LEU A 913 -4.58 40.19 0.12
N LEU A 914 -4.56 38.86 0.16
CA LEU A 914 -5.71 38.04 0.56
C LEU A 914 -6.14 38.34 2.00
N ARG A 915 -5.19 38.56 2.93
CA ARG A 915 -5.48 38.97 4.31
C ARG A 915 -6.11 40.36 4.41
N ASN A 916 -5.74 41.26 3.50
CA ASN A 916 -6.29 42.61 3.42
C ASN A 916 -7.63 42.69 2.65
N GLY A 917 -8.21 41.55 2.29
CA GLY A 917 -9.55 41.48 1.68
C GLY A 917 -9.57 41.61 0.16
N VAL A 918 -8.42 41.57 -0.52
CA VAL A 918 -8.38 41.43 -1.97
C VAL A 918 -8.90 40.05 -2.33
N MET A 919 -9.95 39.99 -3.16
CA MET A 919 -10.58 38.74 -3.60
C MET A 919 -10.12 38.39 -5.03
N ARG A 920 -10.20 37.10 -5.41
CA ARG A 920 -9.94 36.59 -6.77
C ARG A 920 -8.49 36.69 -7.26
N ILE A 921 -7.52 36.72 -6.34
CA ILE A 921 -6.10 36.52 -6.65
C ILE A 921 -5.67 35.11 -6.24
N GLU A 922 -5.01 34.39 -7.14
CA GLU A 922 -4.52 33.03 -6.87
C GLU A 922 -3.03 32.92 -7.19
N TYR A 923 -2.30 32.18 -6.35
CA TYR A 923 -0.87 31.98 -6.49
C TYR A 923 -0.56 30.55 -6.93
N PHE A 924 0.22 30.44 -8.00
CA PHE A 924 0.75 29.18 -8.51
C PHE A 924 2.28 29.23 -8.45
N GLU A 925 2.87 28.18 -7.89
CA GLU A 925 4.31 28.01 -7.89
C GLU A 925 4.69 26.81 -8.75
N GLU A 926 5.62 27.05 -9.66
CA GLU A 926 6.32 26.00 -10.38
C GLU A 926 7.78 26.04 -9.90
N SER A 927 8.28 24.93 -9.38
CA SER A 927 9.66 24.88 -8.87
C SER A 927 10.39 23.63 -9.34
N PHE A 928 11.63 23.84 -9.78
CA PHE A 928 12.50 22.81 -10.30
C PHE A 928 13.64 22.57 -9.30
N GLN A 929 13.36 21.79 -8.24
CA GLN A 929 14.29 21.55 -7.12
C GLN A 929 15.14 20.27 -7.28
N TRP A 930 15.16 19.66 -8.47
CA TRP A 930 15.86 18.40 -8.70
C TRP A 930 17.37 18.54 -8.75
#